data_AF-A0A0J9HE90-F1
#
_entry.id   AF-A0A0J9HE90-F1
#
_cell.length_a   1.000
_cell.length_b   1.000
_cell.length_c   1.000
_cell.angle_alpha   90.00
_cell.angle_beta   90.00
_cell.angle_gamma   90.00
#
_symmetry.space_group_name_H-M   'P 1'
#
loop_
_entity.id
_entity.type
_entity.pdbx_description
1 polymer ?
#
loop_
_entity_poly.entity_id
_entity_poly.type
_entity_poly.pdbx_seq_one_letter_code
_entity_poly.pdbx_strand_id
1 'polypeptide(L)'
;MLTALLSLLGLQITWIAAPIWACDSCYGPSDYNVHKRLVRRMQPEALNAMTKPKGPLEWGQINFIHTTDTHGWLAGHLKEQNYGADWGDFVSFIRNMRKKAHDLKVDLLVVDTGDLHDGNGLSDITTPNGAYSTDIFSQIDYDLLTVGNHELYVTEVAYDTFANFSSVYGPRYLTSNVQILNDATGEFVDLGHKYRHFTTTYGLRIMAFGVLFNFQKNSNVSRITKAEDMIKEKWFTEAVMTKDVDLFVVIGHNPVRNTEPSSTLTTIQQAIRGMRPDKPIQIFGGHAHVRDFVVWDETSTGLASGRYCETVGWLSMSGIKSPTFKGSMKPHGVPNPSRKAIVKKSAWSQVPKHSCPEGEQSMLYSRRYLDWNRLTFAYHAAGSQDLKFDTHLGKWVTGDITEFRKANNLSTVLACVPKTYCATCKPFGEDGNIFKVLEEALAATVVNPSRADKPRLILTNTGSIRFDLIKGPFTLDDAYITSPFKNSFQFIPEVPYTQAKQVLDILNAGPFQKKRSDNPEVDTYSSSMLAARESCVDPPLITSRQMRRDLLKPRSITRHRQDETQIYPGYTTTDDFGTDGDDTPHSMIPHFPQPNDVQANASFPTDGSEPENVDLVFVSFIGKNYVLPAVNQAGGSYTAEDLQLYTQPDFTADMVLMKYAEMPAPQIPHQTLTLEKRGRRRERRHTPTRRRQRRQFHPPTLSSPSLVQVVQRRPNPHNENMSDSGEVEVESPMGYQVLPKEVAAEIGSVKLFNKWSYEDIEVRDMSLTDYIQIRQPVYISHSAGRYAVKRFRKAQCPIIERLTNSLMMNGRNNGKKLMAVRIVAHTFEIIHIMTDQNPIQVAVDAIVNCGPREDSTRIGSAGTVRRQAVDVSPLRRVNQAIALLTIGAREAAFRNVKSIAECLAEELINAAKGSSNSYAIKKKDELERVAKSNR
;
A
#
# COMPACT_ATOMS: atom_id res chain seq x y z
N MET A 1 34.46 49.83 36.34
CA MET A 1 34.40 48.61 37.18
C MET A 1 32.97 48.07 37.19
N LEU A 2 32.73 46.88 37.77
CA LEU A 2 31.48 46.13 37.65
C LEU A 2 30.26 46.89 38.22
N THR A 3 29.27 47.21 37.37
CA THR A 3 27.81 47.33 37.68
C THR A 3 26.90 47.61 36.47
N ALA A 4 27.35 47.46 35.21
CA ALA A 4 26.60 47.93 34.03
C ALA A 4 26.66 46.98 32.80
N LEU A 5 26.42 45.68 32.98
CA LEU A 5 26.56 44.69 31.89
C LEU A 5 25.69 43.41 32.07
N LEU A 6 24.52 43.54 32.71
CA LEU A 6 23.72 42.39 33.16
C LEU A 6 22.19 42.59 33.06
N SER A 7 21.73 43.34 32.06
CA SER A 7 20.31 43.67 31.83
C SER A 7 19.88 43.49 30.37
N LEU A 8 20.50 42.53 29.66
CA LEU A 8 20.34 42.38 28.20
C LEU A 8 20.29 40.89 27.78
N LEU A 9 19.42 40.12 28.44
CA LEU A 9 19.01 38.75 28.08
C LEU A 9 17.81 38.34 28.95
N GLY A 10 16.59 38.52 28.44
CA GLY A 10 15.37 38.18 29.18
C GLY A 10 14.11 38.32 28.34
N LEU A 11 13.20 37.35 28.49
CA LEU A 11 11.90 37.22 27.82
C LEU A 11 11.93 37.17 26.27
N GLN A 12 11.98 35.94 25.74
CA GLN A 12 11.33 35.61 24.48
C GLN A 12 10.28 34.52 24.70
N ILE A 13 9.12 34.73 24.08
CA ILE A 13 8.17 33.72 23.56
C ILE A 13 7.61 32.70 24.57
N THR A 14 6.33 32.83 24.89
CA THR A 14 5.47 31.75 25.37
C THR A 14 4.27 31.55 24.44
N TRP A 15 4.52 30.95 23.28
CA TRP A 15 3.48 30.30 22.46
C TRP A 15 3.70 28.79 22.55
N ILE A 16 2.74 28.07 23.12
CA ILE A 16 2.86 26.62 23.36
C ILE A 16 2.28 25.86 22.17
N ALA A 17 3.01 25.89 21.05
CA ALA A 17 2.88 24.87 20.00
C ALA A 17 3.33 23.51 20.57
N ALA A 18 2.64 22.42 20.22
CA ALA A 18 2.96 21.09 20.75
C ALA A 18 4.10 20.47 19.91
N PRO A 19 5.32 20.31 20.45
CA PRO A 19 6.47 19.91 19.63
C PRO A 19 6.34 18.48 19.08
N ILE A 20 6.69 18.35 17.81
CA ILE A 20 6.95 17.07 17.14
C ILE A 20 8.39 16.66 17.48
N TRP A 21 8.59 15.51 18.12
CA TRP A 21 9.91 15.07 18.64
C TRP A 21 10.60 14.07 17.72
N ALA A 22 11.80 14.42 17.25
CA ALA A 22 12.72 13.49 16.59
C ALA A 22 13.77 12.95 17.60
N CYS A 23 13.36 11.98 18.44
CA CYS A 23 14.24 11.31 19.42
C CYS A 23 13.83 9.82 19.59
N ASP A 24 14.46 8.91 18.85
CA ASP A 24 14.54 7.43 19.05
C ASP A 24 13.25 6.59 19.34
N SER A 25 12.05 7.17 19.49
CA SER A 25 10.85 6.46 19.98
C SER A 25 9.53 6.87 19.30
N CYS A 26 9.53 7.08 17.98
CA CYS A 26 8.32 7.42 17.22
C CYS A 26 7.38 6.21 17.00
N TYR A 27 7.95 5.00 17.02
CA TYR A 27 7.30 3.80 17.52
C TYR A 27 7.70 3.66 18.99
N GLY A 28 6.77 3.28 19.87
CA GLY A 28 6.98 3.29 21.33
C GLY A 28 7.94 2.21 21.88
N PRO A 29 8.06 2.12 23.21
CA PRO A 29 9.03 1.23 23.88
C PRO A 29 8.79 -0.25 23.54
N SER A 30 9.73 -0.82 22.79
CA SER A 30 9.55 -2.05 22.01
C SER A 30 9.77 -3.37 22.78
N ASP A 31 9.03 -3.57 23.88
CA ASP A 31 9.05 -4.81 24.67
C ASP A 31 7.70 -5.55 24.66
N TYR A 32 7.73 -6.90 24.54
CA TYR A 32 6.59 -7.68 24.04
C TYR A 32 5.75 -8.37 25.11
N ASN A 33 4.47 -8.66 24.77
CA ASN A 33 4.00 -10.04 24.54
C ASN A 33 2.48 -10.15 24.19
N VAL A 34 2.09 -9.87 22.94
CA VAL A 34 0.83 -10.41 22.37
C VAL A 34 1.10 -10.99 20.97
N HIS A 35 1.10 -12.32 20.85
CA HIS A 35 1.16 -12.98 19.54
C HIS A 35 -0.24 -13.03 18.88
N LYS A 36 -0.72 -11.89 18.37
CA LYS A 36 -1.70 -11.94 17.27
C LYS A 36 -1.00 -12.58 16.07
N ARG A 37 -1.64 -13.60 15.49
CA ARG A 37 -1.08 -14.47 14.45
C ARG A 37 -0.88 -13.65 13.18
N LEU A 38 0.36 -13.31 12.82
CA LEU A 38 0.69 -12.59 11.58
C LEU A 38 0.00 -13.28 10.38
N VAL A 39 -1.03 -12.61 9.85
CA VAL A 39 -1.74 -13.06 8.66
C VAL A 39 -0.81 -12.89 7.48
N ARG A 40 -0.80 -13.86 6.57
CA ARG A 40 -0.01 -13.75 5.34
C ARG A 40 -0.82 -12.92 4.33
N ARG A 41 -0.30 -11.73 3.97
CA ARG A 41 -0.88 -10.73 3.04
C ARG A 41 -2.02 -9.90 3.64
N MET A 42 -2.42 -8.85 2.91
CA MET A 42 -2.47 -7.46 3.40
C MET A 42 -1.06 -6.82 3.43
N GLN A 43 -0.93 -5.49 3.29
CA GLN A 43 0.36 -4.79 3.35
C GLN A 43 1.10 -5.07 4.67
N PRO A 44 2.46 -5.16 4.69
CA PRO A 44 3.21 -5.56 5.89
C PRO A 44 3.04 -4.64 7.11
N GLU A 45 2.71 -3.37 6.87
CA GLU A 45 2.56 -2.32 7.87
C GLU A 45 1.10 -2.17 8.36
N ALA A 46 0.12 -2.75 7.66
CA ALA A 46 -1.31 -2.51 7.87
C ALA A 46 -1.92 -3.23 9.09
N LEU A 47 -2.97 -2.63 9.67
CA LEU A 47 -3.70 -3.19 10.81
C LEU A 47 -4.81 -4.15 10.36
N ASN A 48 -4.90 -5.32 11.01
CA ASN A 48 -5.98 -6.27 10.73
C ASN A 48 -7.30 -5.77 11.32
N ALA A 49 -8.38 -5.88 10.56
CA ALA A 49 -9.75 -5.75 11.07
C ALA A 49 -10.02 -6.80 12.16
N MET A 50 -10.75 -6.41 13.19
CA MET A 50 -11.07 -7.28 14.34
C MET A 50 -12.54 -7.69 14.37
N THR A 51 -13.45 -6.82 13.91
CA THR A 51 -14.88 -7.07 13.76
C THR A 51 -15.15 -7.93 12.52
N LYS A 52 -16.19 -8.78 12.55
CA LYS A 52 -16.61 -9.63 11.44
C LYS A 52 -17.87 -9.08 10.76
N PRO A 53 -18.10 -9.40 9.47
CA PRO A 53 -19.41 -9.31 8.82
C PRO A 53 -20.58 -9.84 9.67
N LYS A 54 -21.71 -9.13 9.64
CA LYS A 54 -22.99 -9.46 10.28
C LYS A 54 -23.58 -10.77 9.77
N GLY A 55 -23.39 -11.08 8.49
CA GLY A 55 -23.92 -12.28 7.84
C GLY A 55 -23.57 -12.34 6.35
N PRO A 56 -23.86 -13.48 5.67
CA PRO A 56 -23.63 -13.61 4.23
C PRO A 56 -24.43 -12.58 3.41
N LEU A 57 -23.86 -12.16 2.30
CA LEU A 57 -24.55 -11.34 1.28
C LEU A 57 -25.73 -12.09 0.65
N GLU A 58 -26.78 -11.35 0.30
CA GLU A 58 -27.88 -11.81 -0.53
C GLU A 58 -27.48 -11.80 -2.01
N TRP A 59 -27.76 -12.88 -2.74
CA TRP A 59 -27.47 -13.04 -4.17
C TRP A 59 -28.76 -13.09 -4.98
N GLY A 60 -28.82 -12.31 -6.05
CA GLY A 60 -29.95 -12.18 -6.94
C GLY A 60 -29.64 -12.67 -8.36
N GLN A 61 -30.60 -12.43 -9.26
CA GLN A 61 -30.51 -12.66 -10.70
C GLN A 61 -29.29 -11.99 -11.34
N ILE A 62 -29.09 -10.72 -10.99
CA ILE A 62 -27.91 -9.91 -11.31
C ILE A 62 -27.40 -9.26 -10.04
N ASN A 63 -26.08 -9.19 -9.94
CA ASN A 63 -25.35 -8.71 -8.78
C ASN A 63 -24.32 -7.69 -9.25
N PHE A 64 -23.94 -6.76 -8.39
CA PHE A 64 -22.97 -5.71 -8.67
C PHE A 64 -21.99 -5.58 -7.51
N ILE A 65 -20.71 -5.47 -7.85
CA ILE A 65 -19.67 -4.93 -6.97
C ILE A 65 -19.30 -3.54 -7.50
N HIS A 66 -19.28 -2.54 -6.63
CA HIS A 66 -19.09 -1.13 -7.01
C HIS A 66 -17.96 -0.49 -6.20
N THR A 67 -17.06 0.23 -6.88
CA THR A 67 -16.02 1.10 -6.31
C THR A 67 -16.15 2.54 -6.84
N THR A 68 -15.68 3.51 -6.07
CA THR A 68 -15.75 4.94 -6.40
C THR A 68 -14.77 5.73 -5.55
N ASP A 69 -14.45 6.97 -5.97
CA ASP A 69 -13.69 7.97 -5.21
C ASP A 69 -12.40 7.37 -4.59
N THR A 70 -11.67 6.54 -5.34
CA THR A 70 -10.60 5.66 -4.81
C THR A 70 -9.28 6.39 -4.51
N HIS A 71 -9.01 7.50 -5.21
CA HIS A 71 -7.88 8.42 -4.98
C HIS A 71 -6.52 7.76 -4.67
N GLY A 72 -6.15 6.71 -5.41
CA GLY A 72 -4.83 6.08 -5.32
C GLY A 72 -4.58 5.17 -4.10
N TRP A 73 -5.57 4.92 -3.23
CA TRP A 73 -5.43 4.14 -1.98
C TRP A 73 -5.22 2.62 -2.15
N LEU A 74 -4.54 2.21 -3.22
CA LEU A 74 -4.37 0.82 -3.65
C LEU A 74 -3.50 -0.02 -2.68
N ALA A 75 -2.78 0.62 -1.75
CA ALA A 75 -2.08 -0.03 -0.63
C ALA A 75 -3.00 -0.46 0.52
N GLY A 76 -4.23 0.07 0.61
CA GLY A 76 -5.05 0.01 1.81
C GLY A 76 -4.53 0.91 2.94
N HIS A 77 -5.36 1.14 3.96
CA HIS A 77 -5.01 2.03 5.07
C HIS A 77 -4.00 1.36 6.02
N LEU A 78 -2.76 1.83 6.00
CA LEU A 78 -1.69 1.23 6.81
C LEU A 78 -1.86 1.47 8.32
N LYS A 79 -2.44 2.60 8.73
CA LYS A 79 -2.53 3.01 10.13
C LYS A 79 -3.90 2.80 10.77
N GLU A 80 -4.92 2.44 10.00
CA GLU A 80 -6.29 2.32 10.50
C GLU A 80 -6.77 0.88 10.56
N GLN A 81 -7.55 0.61 11.60
CA GLN A 81 -8.29 -0.62 11.72
C GLN A 81 -9.40 -0.64 10.65
N ASN A 82 -9.79 -1.83 10.18
CA ASN A 82 -10.92 -2.07 9.27
C ASN A 82 -10.74 -1.76 7.77
N TYR A 83 -9.73 -0.99 7.34
CA TYR A 83 -9.51 -0.64 5.91
C TYR A 83 -8.13 -1.05 5.31
N GLY A 84 -7.40 -1.95 5.97
CA GLY A 84 -6.01 -2.27 5.61
C GLY A 84 -5.76 -3.14 4.36
N ALA A 85 -6.78 -3.61 3.63
CA ALA A 85 -6.55 -4.50 2.47
C ALA A 85 -5.96 -3.76 1.26
N ASP A 86 -4.96 -4.37 0.60
CA ASP A 86 -4.44 -3.84 -0.66
C ASP A 86 -5.21 -4.33 -1.90
N TRP A 87 -4.94 -3.71 -3.04
CA TRP A 87 -5.56 -4.03 -4.31
C TRP A 87 -5.32 -5.49 -4.74
N GLY A 88 -4.25 -6.15 -4.28
CA GLY A 88 -4.01 -7.57 -4.54
C GLY A 88 -4.95 -8.50 -3.77
N ASP A 89 -5.39 -8.07 -2.58
CA ASP A 89 -6.47 -8.73 -1.85
C ASP A 89 -7.83 -8.45 -2.51
N PHE A 90 -8.08 -7.25 -3.03
CA PHE A 90 -9.30 -6.94 -3.78
C PHE A 90 -9.38 -7.67 -5.14
N VAL A 91 -8.29 -7.75 -5.90
CA VAL A 91 -8.15 -8.63 -7.10
C VAL A 91 -8.47 -10.09 -6.75
N SER A 92 -8.04 -10.56 -5.58
CA SER A 92 -8.36 -11.92 -5.11
C SER A 92 -9.83 -12.06 -4.70
N PHE A 93 -10.44 -11.02 -4.12
CA PHE A 93 -11.87 -10.96 -3.82
C PHE A 93 -12.71 -11.05 -5.10
N ILE A 94 -12.50 -10.14 -6.07
CA ILE A 94 -13.26 -10.09 -7.33
C ILE A 94 -13.22 -11.43 -8.07
N ARG A 95 -12.03 -12.03 -8.22
CA ARG A 95 -11.88 -13.30 -8.96
C ARG A 95 -12.62 -14.47 -8.29
N ASN A 96 -12.67 -14.51 -6.96
CA ASN A 96 -13.45 -15.52 -6.24
C ASN A 96 -14.96 -15.21 -6.29
N MET A 97 -15.37 -13.93 -6.21
CA MET A 97 -16.77 -13.51 -6.32
C MET A 97 -17.35 -13.79 -7.72
N ARG A 98 -16.62 -13.53 -8.81
CA ARG A 98 -17.01 -13.94 -10.18
C ARG A 98 -17.14 -15.46 -10.29
N LYS A 99 -16.19 -16.24 -9.75
CA LYS A 99 -16.31 -17.71 -9.72
C LYS A 99 -17.59 -18.14 -8.98
N LYS A 100 -17.86 -17.56 -7.81
CA LYS A 100 -19.06 -17.84 -7.01
C LYS A 100 -20.36 -17.47 -7.76
N ALA A 101 -20.38 -16.38 -8.52
CA ALA A 101 -21.48 -16.02 -9.40
C ALA A 101 -21.75 -17.11 -10.46
N HIS A 102 -20.69 -17.62 -11.11
CA HIS A 102 -20.80 -18.72 -12.08
C HIS A 102 -21.25 -20.04 -11.44
N ASP A 103 -20.72 -20.39 -10.25
CA ASP A 103 -21.14 -21.58 -9.49
C ASP A 103 -22.63 -21.52 -9.13
N LEU A 104 -23.16 -20.32 -8.83
CA LEU A 104 -24.58 -20.04 -8.54
C LEU A 104 -25.45 -19.82 -9.79
N LYS A 105 -24.83 -19.74 -10.99
CA LYS A 105 -25.46 -19.40 -12.29
C LYS A 105 -26.19 -18.05 -12.30
N VAL A 106 -25.57 -17.02 -11.74
CA VAL A 106 -26.10 -15.65 -11.71
C VAL A 106 -25.10 -14.66 -12.32
N ASP A 107 -25.59 -13.56 -12.86
CA ASP A 107 -24.69 -12.51 -13.37
C ASP A 107 -24.10 -11.72 -12.21
N LEU A 108 -22.82 -11.36 -12.34
CA LEU A 108 -22.12 -10.42 -11.46
C LEU A 108 -21.33 -9.45 -12.33
N LEU A 109 -21.66 -8.18 -12.24
CA LEU A 109 -20.92 -7.08 -12.87
C LEU A 109 -20.02 -6.38 -11.84
N VAL A 110 -18.87 -5.88 -12.28
CA VAL A 110 -17.97 -5.07 -11.46
C VAL A 110 -17.89 -3.67 -12.07
N VAL A 111 -18.19 -2.66 -11.28
CA VAL A 111 -18.43 -1.27 -11.71
C VAL A 111 -17.50 -0.32 -10.97
N ASP A 112 -16.97 0.68 -11.67
CA ASP A 112 -16.29 1.83 -11.06
C ASP A 112 -16.89 3.17 -11.49
N THR A 113 -16.73 4.21 -10.68
CA THR A 113 -17.22 5.58 -10.96
C THR A 113 -16.18 6.69 -10.73
N GLY A 114 -14.90 6.43 -11.03
CA GLY A 114 -13.88 7.46 -11.26
C GLY A 114 -13.21 8.02 -10.00
N ASP A 115 -12.37 9.05 -10.22
CA ASP A 115 -11.49 9.67 -9.22
C ASP A 115 -10.47 8.66 -8.63
N LEU A 116 -9.39 8.46 -9.38
CA LEU A 116 -8.41 7.38 -9.17
C LEU A 116 -7.05 7.85 -8.61
N HIS A 117 -6.83 9.16 -8.48
CA HIS A 117 -5.61 9.80 -7.96
C HIS A 117 -5.94 11.06 -7.13
N ASP A 118 -4.95 11.84 -6.68
CA ASP A 118 -5.07 13.01 -5.79
C ASP A 118 -5.61 12.68 -4.39
N GLY A 119 -4.84 11.88 -3.66
CA GLY A 119 -5.09 11.49 -2.28
C GLY A 119 -4.15 10.40 -1.73
N ASN A 120 -3.10 9.98 -2.46
CA ASN A 120 -2.19 8.92 -2.01
C ASN A 120 -0.80 8.99 -2.67
N GLY A 121 0.25 8.67 -1.92
CA GLY A 121 1.62 8.66 -2.44
C GLY A 121 1.85 7.64 -3.55
N LEU A 122 1.00 6.60 -3.69
CA LEU A 122 1.09 5.66 -4.83
C LEU A 122 0.78 6.30 -6.20
N SER A 123 -0.15 7.24 -6.25
CA SER A 123 -0.54 7.93 -7.49
C SER A 123 0.22 9.23 -7.67
N ASP A 124 0.39 10.01 -6.59
CA ASP A 124 0.65 11.45 -6.70
C ASP A 124 2.15 11.82 -6.71
N ILE A 125 3.02 10.82 -6.47
CA ILE A 125 4.47 10.88 -6.64
C ILE A 125 4.91 10.69 -8.11
N THR A 126 4.01 10.23 -8.98
CA THR A 126 4.28 10.06 -10.42
C THR A 126 3.96 11.33 -11.21
N THR A 127 4.52 11.43 -12.42
CA THR A 127 4.26 12.54 -13.35
C THR A 127 4.03 11.95 -14.75
N PRO A 128 2.82 12.05 -15.34
CA PRO A 128 1.60 12.61 -14.74
C PRO A 128 1.15 11.86 -13.47
N ASN A 129 0.35 12.52 -12.62
CA ASN A 129 -0.26 11.87 -11.46
C ASN A 129 -1.06 10.63 -11.93
N GLY A 130 -0.91 9.52 -11.23
CA GLY A 130 -1.66 8.30 -11.49
C GLY A 130 -0.98 7.25 -12.38
N ALA A 131 0.13 7.59 -13.06
CA ALA A 131 0.75 6.76 -14.11
C ALA A 131 1.22 5.36 -13.68
N TYR A 132 1.41 5.11 -12.38
CA TYR A 132 1.64 3.76 -11.83
C TYR A 132 0.35 3.10 -11.30
N SER A 133 -0.52 3.88 -10.64
CA SER A 133 -1.73 3.36 -10.03
C SER A 133 -2.76 2.89 -11.06
N THR A 134 -2.80 3.47 -12.26
CA THR A 134 -3.68 3.04 -13.37
C THR A 134 -3.32 1.63 -13.87
N ASP A 135 -2.03 1.29 -13.96
CA ASP A 135 -1.54 -0.06 -14.29
C ASP A 135 -1.95 -1.11 -13.25
N ILE A 136 -1.91 -0.74 -11.96
CA ILE A 136 -2.39 -1.58 -10.85
C ILE A 136 -3.92 -1.70 -10.85
N PHE A 137 -4.63 -0.61 -11.13
CA PHE A 137 -6.09 -0.60 -11.27
C PHE A 137 -6.55 -1.56 -12.37
N SER A 138 -5.87 -1.51 -13.52
CA SER A 138 -6.07 -2.35 -14.72
C SER A 138 -5.90 -3.86 -14.50
N GLN A 139 -5.41 -4.28 -13.33
CA GLN A 139 -5.36 -5.69 -12.93
C GLN A 139 -6.75 -6.25 -12.52
N ILE A 140 -7.77 -5.40 -12.44
CA ILE A 140 -9.17 -5.80 -12.30
C ILE A 140 -9.89 -5.64 -13.64
N ASP A 141 -10.42 -6.77 -14.08
CA ASP A 141 -11.34 -6.89 -15.21
C ASP A 141 -12.70 -6.30 -14.83
N TYR A 142 -12.86 -4.98 -14.89
CA TYR A 142 -14.13 -4.27 -14.70
C TYR A 142 -15.07 -4.48 -15.90
N ASP A 143 -16.39 -4.45 -15.66
CA ASP A 143 -17.40 -4.54 -16.73
C ASP A 143 -17.79 -3.17 -17.28
N LEU A 144 -17.88 -2.16 -16.40
CA LEU A 144 -18.31 -0.79 -16.71
C LEU A 144 -17.53 0.19 -15.80
N LEU A 145 -17.00 1.27 -16.35
CA LEU A 145 -16.31 2.32 -15.59
C LEU A 145 -16.37 3.67 -16.33
N THR A 146 -16.20 4.78 -15.60
CA THR A 146 -16.31 6.16 -16.12
C THR A 146 -15.19 7.04 -15.56
N VAL A 147 -14.93 8.16 -16.24
CA VAL A 147 -14.03 9.21 -15.75
C VAL A 147 -14.61 9.94 -14.53
N GLY A 148 -13.73 10.36 -13.62
CA GLY A 148 -14.02 11.29 -12.52
C GLY A 148 -13.81 12.76 -12.91
N ASN A 149 -13.65 13.64 -11.92
CA ASN A 149 -13.20 15.01 -12.16
C ASN A 149 -11.69 15.21 -11.95
N HIS A 150 -11.04 14.35 -11.16
CA HIS A 150 -9.61 14.48 -10.90
C HIS A 150 -8.76 14.20 -12.16
N GLU A 151 -9.14 13.18 -12.94
CA GLU A 151 -8.52 12.86 -14.23
C GLU A 151 -8.60 14.00 -15.26
N LEU A 152 -9.46 15.00 -15.03
CA LEU A 152 -9.75 16.10 -15.97
C LEU A 152 -9.18 17.47 -15.52
N TYR A 153 -8.59 17.60 -14.33
CA TYR A 153 -8.03 18.88 -13.88
C TYR A 153 -6.74 19.29 -14.62
N VAL A 154 -5.93 18.30 -15.02
CA VAL A 154 -4.58 18.51 -15.56
C VAL A 154 -4.51 17.95 -16.97
N THR A 155 -4.00 18.75 -17.91
CA THR A 155 -3.89 18.39 -19.33
C THR A 155 -3.17 17.07 -19.56
N GLU A 156 -2.01 16.87 -18.90
CA GLU A 156 -1.21 15.64 -19.03
C GLU A 156 -1.97 14.39 -18.52
N VAL A 157 -2.68 14.51 -17.40
CA VAL A 157 -3.48 13.42 -16.82
C VAL A 157 -4.69 13.08 -17.70
N ALA A 158 -5.33 14.10 -18.30
CA ALA A 158 -6.45 13.89 -19.22
C ALA A 158 -6.02 13.13 -20.49
N TYR A 159 -4.85 13.47 -21.05
CA TYR A 159 -4.29 12.74 -22.19
C TYR A 159 -3.79 11.34 -21.81
N ASP A 160 -3.18 11.14 -20.64
CA ASP A 160 -2.79 9.80 -20.16
C ASP A 160 -4.01 8.91 -19.96
N THR A 161 -5.06 9.44 -19.33
CA THR A 161 -6.34 8.76 -19.15
C THR A 161 -6.97 8.36 -20.50
N PHE A 162 -6.87 9.22 -21.52
CA PHE A 162 -7.37 8.92 -22.87
C PHE A 162 -6.51 7.91 -23.64
N ALA A 163 -5.18 8.05 -23.61
CA ALA A 163 -4.27 7.22 -24.38
C ALA A 163 -4.06 5.83 -23.76
N ASN A 164 -3.85 5.77 -22.45
CA ASN A 164 -3.36 4.60 -21.73
C ASN A 164 -4.44 3.91 -20.90
N PHE A 165 -5.40 4.65 -20.32
CA PHE A 165 -6.41 4.05 -19.42
C PHE A 165 -7.73 3.68 -20.11
N SER A 166 -8.36 4.59 -20.86
CA SER A 166 -9.65 4.30 -21.51
C SER A 166 -9.50 3.24 -22.61
N SER A 167 -8.35 3.19 -23.29
CA SER A 167 -8.00 2.22 -24.33
C SER A 167 -7.91 0.77 -23.83
N VAL A 168 -7.39 0.53 -22.62
CA VAL A 168 -7.32 -0.80 -21.97
C VAL A 168 -8.71 -1.40 -21.73
N TYR A 169 -9.68 -0.54 -21.45
CA TYR A 169 -11.06 -0.95 -21.18
C TYR A 169 -11.97 -0.88 -22.42
N GLY A 170 -11.66 -0.01 -23.38
CA GLY A 170 -12.34 0.17 -24.66
C GLY A 170 -13.85 0.42 -24.49
N PRO A 171 -14.74 -0.42 -25.06
CA PRO A 171 -16.19 -0.25 -24.98
C PRO A 171 -16.78 -0.43 -23.56
N ARG A 172 -15.94 -0.61 -22.54
CA ARG A 172 -16.31 -0.65 -21.12
C ARG A 172 -16.10 0.68 -20.41
N TYR A 173 -15.24 1.55 -20.95
CA TYR A 173 -14.99 2.90 -20.44
C TYR A 173 -16.02 3.85 -21.05
N LEU A 174 -16.93 4.37 -20.22
CA LEU A 174 -18.09 5.13 -20.67
C LEU A 174 -18.00 6.60 -20.30
N THR A 175 -18.16 7.48 -21.29
CA THR A 175 -18.19 8.93 -21.14
C THR A 175 -19.24 9.54 -22.06
N SER A 176 -20.51 9.41 -21.68
CA SER A 176 -21.68 9.94 -22.39
C SER A 176 -21.62 11.44 -22.64
N ASN A 177 -20.95 12.20 -21.77
CA ASN A 177 -20.90 13.65 -21.80
C ASN A 177 -19.48 14.27 -21.67
N VAL A 178 -18.41 13.49 -21.86
CA VAL A 178 -17.02 14.01 -21.77
C VAL A 178 -16.27 13.75 -23.07
N GLN A 179 -15.70 14.82 -23.63
CA GLN A 179 -14.89 14.83 -24.84
C GLN A 179 -13.49 15.38 -24.56
N ILE A 180 -12.52 15.01 -25.37
CA ILE A 180 -11.13 15.47 -25.34
C ILE A 180 -10.71 15.98 -26.73
N LEU A 181 -9.84 16.98 -26.78
CA LEU A 181 -9.26 17.53 -27.98
C LEU A 181 -8.25 16.53 -28.57
N ASN A 182 -8.36 16.25 -29.86
CA ASN A 182 -7.36 15.48 -30.60
C ASN A 182 -6.38 16.44 -31.29
N ASP A 183 -5.17 16.55 -30.75
CA ASP A 183 -4.13 17.49 -31.23
C ASP A 183 -3.73 17.27 -32.70
N ALA A 184 -3.95 16.07 -33.25
CA ALA A 184 -3.66 15.75 -34.65
C ALA A 184 -4.75 16.23 -35.63
N THR A 185 -5.96 16.52 -35.16
CA THR A 185 -7.08 17.01 -36.00
C THR A 185 -7.63 18.38 -35.60
N GLY A 186 -7.39 18.82 -34.36
CA GLY A 186 -8.02 20.02 -33.78
C GLY A 186 -9.49 19.83 -33.39
N GLU A 187 -10.03 18.61 -33.49
CA GLU A 187 -11.44 18.31 -33.20
C GLU A 187 -11.61 17.65 -31.82
N PHE A 188 -12.79 17.82 -31.21
CA PHE A 188 -13.14 17.14 -29.97
C PHE A 188 -13.72 15.75 -30.26
N VAL A 189 -13.06 14.72 -29.76
CA VAL A 189 -13.48 13.31 -29.80
C VAL A 189 -13.99 12.86 -28.44
N ASP A 190 -14.82 11.82 -28.38
CA ASP A 190 -15.30 11.29 -27.10
C ASP A 190 -14.15 10.59 -26.35
N LEU A 191 -13.99 10.85 -25.03
CA LEU A 191 -12.85 10.35 -24.23
C LEU A 191 -12.90 8.82 -24.02
N GLY A 192 -14.11 8.28 -24.04
CA GLY A 192 -14.46 6.87 -24.12
C GLY A 192 -15.78 6.71 -24.86
N HIS A 193 -16.44 5.56 -24.71
CA HIS A 193 -17.68 5.29 -25.45
C HIS A 193 -18.88 6.03 -24.83
N LYS A 194 -19.71 6.70 -25.64
CA LYS A 194 -20.90 7.40 -25.12
C LYS A 194 -21.92 6.47 -24.46
N TYR A 195 -22.00 5.22 -24.88
CA TYR A 195 -22.87 4.18 -24.32
C TYR A 195 -22.37 2.78 -24.68
N ARG A 196 -22.91 1.75 -24.03
CA ARG A 196 -22.65 0.33 -24.35
C ARG A 196 -23.93 -0.49 -24.28
N HIS A 197 -24.34 -1.08 -25.41
CA HIS A 197 -25.31 -2.19 -25.43
C HIS A 197 -24.54 -3.51 -25.38
N PHE A 198 -24.89 -4.40 -24.44
CA PHE A 198 -24.25 -5.71 -24.32
C PHE A 198 -25.17 -6.75 -23.69
N THR A 199 -24.83 -8.03 -23.85
CA THR A 199 -25.52 -9.15 -23.19
C THR A 199 -24.60 -9.76 -22.13
N THR A 200 -25.14 -10.04 -20.94
CA THR A 200 -24.41 -10.65 -19.83
C THR A 200 -24.14 -12.15 -20.06
N THR A 201 -23.35 -12.77 -19.18
CA THR A 201 -23.02 -14.22 -19.27
C THR A 201 -24.27 -15.09 -19.30
N TYR A 202 -25.28 -14.75 -18.49
CA TYR A 202 -26.52 -15.51 -18.40
C TYR A 202 -27.68 -14.94 -19.22
N GLY A 203 -27.48 -13.89 -20.02
CA GLY A 203 -28.42 -13.48 -21.07
C GLY A 203 -29.33 -12.28 -20.79
N LEU A 204 -29.04 -11.46 -19.77
CA LEU A 204 -29.65 -10.13 -19.63
C LEU A 204 -29.06 -9.16 -20.64
N ARG A 205 -29.90 -8.34 -21.27
CA ARG A 205 -29.48 -7.36 -22.27
C ARG A 205 -29.48 -5.97 -21.65
N ILE A 206 -28.30 -5.36 -21.53
CA ILE A 206 -28.07 -4.13 -20.78
C ILE A 206 -27.71 -3.00 -21.72
N MET A 207 -28.31 -1.83 -21.50
CA MET A 207 -27.87 -0.56 -22.07
C MET A 207 -27.22 0.27 -20.96
N ALA A 208 -25.96 0.65 -21.13
CA ALA A 208 -25.18 1.38 -20.13
C ALA A 208 -24.72 2.75 -20.62
N PHE A 209 -24.72 3.74 -19.71
CA PHE A 209 -24.29 5.13 -19.92
C PHE A 209 -23.31 5.56 -18.81
N GLY A 210 -22.40 6.49 -19.09
CA GLY A 210 -21.40 7.02 -18.15
C GLY A 210 -21.45 8.54 -18.07
N VAL A 211 -22.04 9.11 -17.01
CA VAL A 211 -22.38 10.54 -16.94
C VAL A 211 -21.67 11.24 -15.78
N LEU A 212 -20.62 12.01 -16.11
CA LEU A 212 -19.99 12.95 -15.19
C LEU A 212 -20.98 14.06 -14.80
N PHE A 213 -20.88 14.59 -13.59
CA PHE A 213 -21.68 15.74 -13.16
C PHE A 213 -21.41 17.02 -13.98
N ASN A 214 -22.11 18.12 -13.66
CA ASN A 214 -21.94 19.45 -14.27
C ASN A 214 -20.60 20.11 -13.88
N PHE A 215 -19.49 19.49 -14.27
CA PHE A 215 -18.13 19.90 -13.97
C PHE A 215 -17.62 20.97 -14.94
N GLN A 216 -16.99 22.03 -14.42
CA GLN A 216 -16.63 23.24 -15.17
C GLN A 216 -15.19 23.74 -14.87
N LYS A 217 -14.37 22.94 -14.18
CA LYS A 217 -12.97 23.29 -13.83
C LYS A 217 -11.97 22.33 -14.47
N ASN A 218 -12.36 21.74 -15.59
CA ASN A 218 -11.54 20.85 -16.41
C ASN A 218 -10.47 21.61 -17.20
N SER A 219 -9.47 20.90 -17.69
CA SER A 219 -8.43 21.41 -18.58
C SER A 219 -9.02 21.91 -19.92
N ASN A 220 -8.34 22.87 -20.57
CA ASN A 220 -8.76 23.42 -21.87
C ASN A 220 -8.80 22.40 -23.01
N VAL A 221 -8.16 21.24 -22.83
CA VAL A 221 -8.16 20.11 -23.77
C VAL A 221 -9.36 19.19 -23.61
N SER A 222 -10.25 19.43 -22.63
CA SER A 222 -11.44 18.62 -22.40
C SER A 222 -12.73 19.47 -22.49
N ARG A 223 -13.87 18.81 -22.68
CA ARG A 223 -15.18 19.44 -22.81
C ARG A 223 -16.25 18.55 -22.17
N ILE A 224 -17.01 19.11 -21.24
CA ILE A 224 -18.14 18.44 -20.60
C ILE A 224 -19.45 19.02 -21.16
N THR A 225 -20.31 18.16 -21.70
CA THR A 225 -21.69 18.52 -22.03
C THR A 225 -22.55 18.43 -20.77
N LYS A 226 -23.45 19.39 -20.54
CA LYS A 226 -24.42 19.30 -19.43
C LYS A 226 -25.36 18.13 -19.65
N ALA A 227 -25.70 17.41 -18.58
CA ALA A 227 -26.65 16.30 -18.63
C ALA A 227 -27.99 16.70 -19.29
N GLU A 228 -28.50 17.89 -18.98
CA GLU A 228 -29.74 18.46 -19.57
C GLU A 228 -29.66 18.64 -21.10
N ASP A 229 -28.47 18.87 -21.66
CA ASP A 229 -28.28 19.06 -23.09
C ASP A 229 -27.94 17.74 -23.79
N MET A 230 -27.14 16.90 -23.12
CA MET A 230 -26.83 15.54 -23.56
C MET A 230 -28.10 14.69 -23.79
N ILE A 231 -29.11 14.79 -22.93
CA ILE A 231 -30.38 14.05 -23.12
C ILE A 231 -31.22 14.54 -24.32
N LYS A 232 -30.88 15.70 -24.90
CA LYS A 232 -31.50 16.24 -26.12
C LYS A 232 -30.76 15.78 -27.38
N GLU A 233 -29.55 15.23 -27.26
CA GLU A 233 -28.76 14.76 -28.40
C GLU A 233 -29.40 13.51 -29.03
N LYS A 234 -29.45 13.49 -30.37
CA LYS A 234 -30.10 12.43 -31.16
C LYS A 234 -29.62 11.02 -30.81
N TRP A 235 -28.31 10.84 -30.56
CA TRP A 235 -27.73 9.54 -30.22
C TRP A 235 -28.25 8.99 -28.89
N PHE A 236 -28.56 9.85 -27.91
CA PHE A 236 -29.05 9.43 -26.60
C PHE A 236 -30.46 8.85 -26.71
N THR A 237 -31.34 9.55 -27.43
CA THR A 237 -32.69 9.06 -27.76
C THR A 237 -32.64 7.75 -28.55
N GLU A 238 -31.73 7.63 -29.53
CA GLU A 238 -31.55 6.38 -30.30
C GLU A 238 -31.02 5.23 -29.44
N ALA A 239 -30.09 5.48 -28.52
CA ALA A 239 -29.61 4.50 -27.54
C ALA A 239 -30.74 4.07 -26.59
N VAL A 240 -31.48 5.00 -25.97
CA VAL A 240 -32.59 4.67 -25.06
C VAL A 240 -33.74 3.95 -25.78
N MET A 241 -33.99 4.26 -27.05
CA MET A 241 -35.00 3.60 -27.89
C MET A 241 -34.50 2.32 -28.57
N THR A 242 -33.27 1.87 -28.26
CA THR A 242 -32.75 0.58 -28.74
C THR A 242 -33.67 -0.57 -28.32
N LYS A 243 -33.96 -1.45 -29.28
CA LYS A 243 -34.74 -2.68 -29.05
C LYS A 243 -33.93 -3.63 -28.18
N ASP A 244 -34.60 -4.60 -27.56
CA ASP A 244 -33.91 -5.69 -26.87
C ASP A 244 -32.96 -5.21 -25.74
N VAL A 245 -33.52 -4.35 -24.87
CA VAL A 245 -32.94 -3.93 -23.59
C VAL A 245 -33.86 -4.41 -22.46
N ASP A 246 -33.27 -5.08 -21.47
CA ASP A 246 -33.95 -5.64 -20.29
C ASP A 246 -33.69 -4.80 -19.01
N LEU A 247 -32.55 -4.10 -18.95
CA LEU A 247 -32.11 -3.25 -17.84
C LEU A 247 -31.28 -2.06 -18.37
N PHE A 248 -31.52 -0.87 -17.82
CA PHE A 248 -30.63 0.28 -17.98
C PHE A 248 -29.65 0.37 -16.80
N VAL A 249 -28.37 0.67 -17.07
CA VAL A 249 -27.35 0.93 -16.04
C VAL A 249 -26.71 2.30 -16.28
N VAL A 250 -26.95 3.26 -15.40
CA VAL A 250 -26.29 4.58 -15.46
C VAL A 250 -25.17 4.60 -14.44
N ILE A 251 -23.93 4.63 -14.90
CA ILE A 251 -22.79 4.91 -14.03
C ILE A 251 -22.44 6.40 -14.15
N GLY A 252 -21.84 6.98 -13.12
CA GLY A 252 -21.41 8.38 -13.17
C GLY A 252 -20.58 8.74 -11.96
N HIS A 253 -19.49 9.50 -12.17
CA HIS A 253 -18.86 10.22 -11.09
C HIS A 253 -19.77 11.43 -10.74
N ASN A 254 -20.75 11.16 -9.87
CA ASN A 254 -21.96 11.99 -9.75
C ASN A 254 -22.73 11.57 -8.49
N PRO A 255 -23.14 12.48 -7.58
CA PRO A 255 -23.83 12.07 -6.35
C PRO A 255 -25.20 11.44 -6.62
N VAL A 256 -25.51 10.31 -5.97
CA VAL A 256 -26.81 9.64 -6.16
C VAL A 256 -27.99 10.39 -5.56
N ARG A 257 -27.77 11.20 -4.52
CA ARG A 257 -28.84 11.90 -3.81
C ARG A 257 -29.11 13.26 -4.43
N ASN A 258 -30.38 13.55 -4.70
CA ASN A 258 -30.84 14.78 -5.35
C ASN A 258 -30.84 16.03 -4.44
N THR A 259 -30.46 15.88 -3.17
CA THR A 259 -30.16 17.03 -2.28
C THR A 259 -28.82 17.67 -2.65
N GLU A 260 -27.90 16.90 -3.24
CA GLU A 260 -26.60 17.40 -3.70
C GLU A 260 -26.79 18.21 -4.99
N PRO A 261 -26.54 19.53 -5.00
CA PRO A 261 -26.85 20.36 -6.17
C PRO A 261 -25.92 20.14 -7.38
N SER A 262 -24.87 19.34 -7.22
CA SER A 262 -24.10 18.79 -8.34
C SER A 262 -24.71 17.55 -8.97
N SER A 263 -25.66 16.87 -8.32
CA SER A 263 -26.30 15.65 -8.83
C SER A 263 -27.09 15.93 -10.10
N THR A 264 -26.67 15.32 -11.21
CA THR A 264 -27.43 15.34 -12.48
C THR A 264 -28.07 13.99 -12.80
N LEU A 265 -27.90 12.98 -11.94
CA LEU A 265 -28.42 11.62 -12.16
C LEU A 265 -29.95 11.56 -12.21
N THR A 266 -30.65 12.41 -11.45
CA THR A 266 -32.13 12.50 -11.49
C THR A 266 -32.62 12.93 -12.88
N THR A 267 -31.93 13.86 -13.55
CA THR A 267 -32.26 14.31 -14.92
C THR A 267 -32.14 13.17 -15.94
N ILE A 268 -31.10 12.34 -15.81
CA ILE A 268 -30.91 11.15 -16.67
C ILE A 268 -31.96 10.08 -16.36
N GLN A 269 -32.24 9.84 -15.08
CA GLN A 269 -33.25 8.87 -14.63
C GLN A 269 -34.63 9.22 -15.20
N GLN A 270 -35.05 10.48 -15.09
CA GLN A 270 -36.33 10.96 -15.59
C GLN A 270 -36.42 10.89 -17.12
N ALA A 271 -35.34 11.21 -17.85
CA ALA A 271 -35.30 11.09 -19.31
C ALA A 271 -35.46 9.63 -19.77
N ILE A 272 -34.75 8.69 -19.15
CA ILE A 272 -34.87 7.26 -19.46
C ILE A 272 -36.26 6.74 -19.07
N ARG A 273 -36.75 7.06 -17.87
CA ARG A 273 -38.07 6.65 -17.35
C ARG A 273 -39.22 7.16 -18.23
N GLY A 274 -39.13 8.40 -18.73
CA GLY A 274 -40.11 9.01 -19.62
C GLY A 274 -40.19 8.35 -21.01
N MET A 275 -39.05 7.84 -21.53
CA MET A 275 -39.01 7.10 -22.80
C MET A 275 -39.32 5.61 -22.64
N ARG A 276 -38.90 4.98 -21.53
CA ARG A 276 -38.95 3.52 -21.30
C ARG A 276 -39.57 3.21 -19.93
N PRO A 277 -40.86 3.51 -19.72
CA PRO A 277 -41.51 3.37 -18.41
C PRO A 277 -41.54 1.94 -17.89
N ASP A 278 -41.45 0.93 -18.76
CA ASP A 278 -41.58 -0.49 -18.42
C ASP A 278 -40.27 -1.19 -17.99
N LYS A 279 -39.13 -0.50 -18.01
CA LYS A 279 -37.80 -1.09 -17.74
C LYS A 279 -37.22 -0.66 -16.39
N PRO A 280 -36.52 -1.56 -15.67
CA PRO A 280 -35.74 -1.19 -14.50
C PRO A 280 -34.53 -0.33 -14.90
N ILE A 281 -34.12 0.52 -13.98
CA ILE A 281 -32.94 1.40 -14.09
C ILE A 281 -32.09 1.18 -12.84
N GLN A 282 -30.80 0.90 -12.99
CA GLN A 282 -29.87 0.89 -11.87
C GLN A 282 -28.83 1.99 -12.05
N ILE A 283 -28.57 2.73 -10.97
CA ILE A 283 -27.63 3.85 -10.97
C ILE A 283 -26.45 3.57 -10.03
N PHE A 284 -25.25 3.98 -10.43
CA PHE A 284 -24.04 3.96 -9.62
C PHE A 284 -23.41 5.35 -9.65
N GLY A 285 -23.22 5.95 -8.49
CA GLY A 285 -22.69 7.31 -8.32
C GLY A 285 -21.29 7.37 -7.71
N GLY A 286 -20.87 8.57 -7.34
CA GLY A 286 -19.57 8.89 -6.73
C GLY A 286 -19.55 10.36 -6.29
N HIS A 287 -18.38 10.99 -6.28
CA HIS A 287 -18.11 12.42 -6.03
C HIS A 287 -18.42 12.93 -4.60
N ALA A 288 -19.45 12.41 -3.96
CA ALA A 288 -19.87 12.82 -2.62
C ALA A 288 -19.10 12.09 -1.50
N HIS A 289 -18.18 11.15 -1.81
CA HIS A 289 -17.35 10.47 -0.82
C HIS A 289 -18.13 9.71 0.29
N VAL A 290 -19.38 9.28 0.03
CA VAL A 290 -20.29 8.67 1.02
C VAL A 290 -20.83 7.30 0.61
N ARG A 291 -21.16 6.49 1.63
CA ARG A 291 -22.02 5.30 1.52
C ARG A 291 -23.47 5.75 1.47
N ASP A 292 -24.16 5.54 0.35
CA ASP A 292 -25.58 5.91 0.22
C ASP A 292 -26.37 5.01 -0.75
N PHE A 293 -27.68 4.92 -0.53
CA PHE A 293 -28.62 4.21 -1.38
C PHE A 293 -29.93 5.00 -1.53
N VAL A 294 -30.31 5.27 -2.78
CA VAL A 294 -31.42 6.18 -3.14
C VAL A 294 -32.49 5.44 -3.94
N VAL A 295 -33.76 5.76 -3.70
CA VAL A 295 -34.93 5.17 -4.40
C VAL A 295 -35.71 6.25 -5.16
N TRP A 296 -35.71 6.19 -6.49
CA TRP A 296 -36.55 7.05 -7.35
C TRP A 296 -37.93 6.45 -7.61
N ASP A 297 -38.00 5.15 -7.90
CA ASP A 297 -39.25 4.39 -8.09
C ASP A 297 -39.06 2.90 -7.75
N GLU A 298 -40.14 2.11 -7.75
CA GLU A 298 -40.14 0.68 -7.38
C GLU A 298 -39.19 -0.20 -8.24
N THR A 299 -38.72 0.32 -9.37
CA THR A 299 -37.80 -0.32 -10.32
C THR A 299 -36.51 0.48 -10.57
N SER A 300 -36.29 1.59 -9.85
CA SER A 300 -35.17 2.52 -10.07
C SER A 300 -34.48 2.91 -8.76
N THR A 301 -33.25 2.43 -8.57
CA THR A 301 -32.44 2.71 -7.38
C THR A 301 -31.01 3.12 -7.73
N GLY A 302 -30.31 3.75 -6.79
CA GLY A 302 -28.93 4.21 -6.94
C GLY A 302 -28.04 3.81 -5.76
N LEU A 303 -26.76 3.53 -6.00
CA LEU A 303 -25.76 3.19 -4.99
C LEU A 303 -24.55 4.14 -5.09
N ALA A 304 -24.08 4.66 -3.96
CA ALA A 304 -22.77 5.28 -3.79
C ALA A 304 -21.98 4.50 -2.73
N SER A 305 -20.68 4.32 -2.98
CA SER A 305 -19.87 3.27 -2.34
C SER A 305 -18.70 3.80 -1.53
N GLY A 306 -18.88 4.92 -0.81
CA GLY A 306 -17.83 5.49 0.02
C GLY A 306 -16.74 6.17 -0.80
N ARG A 307 -15.48 5.85 -0.51
CA ARG A 307 -14.25 6.46 -1.08
C ARG A 307 -13.00 5.66 -0.67
N TYR A 308 -11.82 6.15 -1.08
CA TYR A 308 -10.48 5.91 -0.54
C TYR A 308 -10.08 4.44 -0.32
N CYS A 309 -10.72 3.47 -0.99
CA CYS A 309 -10.59 2.06 -0.62
C CYS A 309 -10.90 1.81 0.88
N GLU A 310 -11.92 2.49 1.42
CA GLU A 310 -12.54 2.21 2.72
C GLU A 310 -13.75 1.26 2.57
N THR A 311 -14.33 1.21 1.37
CA THR A 311 -15.64 0.59 1.11
C THR A 311 -15.70 -0.11 -0.25
N VAL A 312 -16.37 -1.26 -0.31
CA VAL A 312 -16.86 -1.88 -1.55
C VAL A 312 -18.38 -1.96 -1.49
N GLY A 313 -19.07 -1.38 -2.47
CA GLY A 313 -20.52 -1.50 -2.60
C GLY A 313 -20.93 -2.89 -3.12
N TRP A 314 -21.99 -3.44 -2.53
CA TRP A 314 -22.68 -4.62 -3.04
C TRP A 314 -24.15 -4.31 -3.29
N LEU A 315 -24.64 -4.66 -4.48
CA LEU A 315 -26.07 -4.64 -4.82
C LEU A 315 -26.48 -5.96 -5.47
N SER A 316 -27.64 -6.45 -5.09
CA SER A 316 -28.23 -7.70 -5.57
C SER A 316 -29.69 -7.44 -5.98
N MET A 317 -30.04 -7.79 -7.22
CA MET A 317 -31.34 -7.52 -7.83
C MET A 317 -31.95 -8.82 -8.39
N SER A 318 -33.25 -9.02 -8.18
CA SER A 318 -34.05 -10.06 -8.84
C SER A 318 -35.42 -9.54 -9.28
N GLY A 319 -35.90 -10.01 -10.43
CA GLY A 319 -37.24 -9.71 -10.96
C GLY A 319 -37.26 -9.19 -12.39
N ILE A 320 -36.10 -9.04 -13.03
CA ILE A 320 -35.97 -8.49 -14.38
C ILE A 320 -36.51 -9.51 -15.39
N LYS A 321 -37.66 -9.21 -16.01
CA LYS A 321 -38.27 -10.04 -17.05
C LYS A 321 -37.44 -9.95 -18.35
N SER A 322 -36.71 -10.99 -18.70
CA SER A 322 -35.95 -11.11 -19.95
C SER A 322 -36.23 -12.46 -20.63
N PRO A 323 -36.51 -12.50 -21.95
CA PRO A 323 -36.72 -13.76 -22.68
C PRO A 323 -35.41 -14.48 -23.01
N THR A 324 -34.26 -13.81 -22.91
CA THR A 324 -32.94 -14.36 -23.22
C THR A 324 -32.19 -14.89 -22.00
N PHE A 325 -32.65 -14.56 -20.79
CA PHE A 325 -32.00 -14.98 -19.54
C PHE A 325 -32.14 -16.48 -19.25
N LYS A 326 -31.02 -17.13 -18.94
CA LYS A 326 -30.88 -18.58 -18.68
C LYS A 326 -30.19 -18.89 -17.33
N GLY A 327 -29.96 -17.86 -16.52
CA GLY A 327 -29.40 -17.98 -15.17
C GLY A 327 -30.47 -18.30 -14.11
N SER A 328 -30.09 -18.20 -12.84
CA SER A 328 -31.00 -18.37 -11.71
C SER A 328 -31.62 -17.04 -11.29
N MET A 329 -32.95 -16.97 -11.25
CA MET A 329 -33.67 -15.84 -10.65
C MET A 329 -33.53 -15.78 -9.12
N LYS A 330 -33.22 -16.93 -8.50
CA LYS A 330 -33.23 -17.15 -7.05
C LYS A 330 -32.20 -18.23 -6.68
N PRO A 331 -30.88 -17.92 -6.61
CA PRO A 331 -29.83 -18.91 -6.35
C PRO A 331 -30.04 -19.69 -5.04
N HIS A 332 -29.81 -21.01 -5.10
CA HIS A 332 -29.96 -21.92 -3.96
C HIS A 332 -28.73 -21.94 -3.06
N GLY A 333 -28.91 -22.13 -1.75
CA GLY A 333 -27.82 -22.25 -0.78
C GLY A 333 -27.22 -20.91 -0.31
N VAL A 334 -27.80 -19.79 -0.73
CA VAL A 334 -27.43 -18.42 -0.34
C VAL A 334 -28.68 -17.62 0.06
N PRO A 335 -28.55 -16.55 0.88
CA PRO A 335 -29.62 -15.57 1.03
C PRO A 335 -29.94 -14.93 -0.33
N ASN A 336 -31.16 -14.41 -0.47
CA ASN A 336 -31.69 -13.86 -1.73
C ASN A 336 -32.33 -12.49 -1.44
N PRO A 337 -32.32 -11.54 -2.41
CA PRO A 337 -32.90 -10.21 -2.23
C PRO A 337 -34.40 -10.31 -1.94
N SER A 338 -34.86 -9.49 -1.00
CA SER A 338 -36.20 -9.62 -0.38
C SER A 338 -36.91 -8.29 -0.11
N ARG A 339 -36.20 -7.16 -0.18
CA ARG A 339 -36.76 -5.82 0.04
C ARG A 339 -37.27 -5.26 -1.28
N LYS A 340 -38.49 -4.75 -1.31
CA LYS A 340 -38.97 -3.92 -2.44
C LYS A 340 -38.42 -2.51 -2.29
N ALA A 341 -38.12 -1.85 -3.41
CA ALA A 341 -37.99 -0.40 -3.43
C ALA A 341 -39.37 0.23 -3.18
N ILE A 342 -39.42 1.23 -2.30
CA ILE A 342 -40.65 1.97 -1.93
C ILE A 342 -40.27 3.44 -1.77
N VAL A 343 -40.91 4.33 -2.53
CA VAL A 343 -40.70 5.78 -2.40
C VAL A 343 -41.28 6.27 -1.07
N LYS A 344 -40.41 6.74 -0.16
CA LYS A 344 -40.85 7.39 1.08
C LYS A 344 -41.49 8.74 0.72
N LYS A 345 -42.76 8.93 1.11
CA LYS A 345 -43.46 10.22 0.96
C LYS A 345 -42.91 11.27 1.94
N SER A 346 -41.77 11.87 1.61
CA SER A 346 -41.29 13.10 2.26
C SER A 346 -42.05 14.32 1.71
N ALA A 347 -42.10 15.41 2.47
CA ALA A 347 -43.00 16.54 2.20
C ALA A 347 -42.63 17.42 0.98
N TRP A 348 -41.56 17.08 0.24
CA TRP A 348 -40.95 17.95 -0.77
C TRP A 348 -40.81 17.30 -2.16
N SER A 349 -41.31 16.07 -2.37
CA SER A 349 -41.19 15.39 -3.65
C SER A 349 -42.19 15.92 -4.70
N GLN A 350 -41.84 16.98 -5.43
CA GLN A 350 -42.47 17.29 -6.73
C GLN A 350 -41.99 16.32 -7.83
N VAL A 351 -42.10 15.01 -7.58
CA VAL A 351 -41.87 13.97 -8.57
C VAL A 351 -43.19 13.74 -9.31
N PRO A 352 -43.22 13.81 -10.67
CA PRO A 352 -44.41 13.51 -11.44
C PRO A 352 -44.97 12.12 -11.12
N LYS A 353 -46.30 11.96 -11.11
CA LYS A 353 -46.95 10.66 -10.87
C LYS A 353 -46.70 9.69 -12.03
N HIS A 354 -45.59 8.97 -11.97
CA HIS A 354 -45.26 7.85 -12.84
C HIS A 354 -45.17 6.55 -12.03
N SER A 355 -46.21 6.29 -11.24
CA SER A 355 -46.45 4.97 -10.66
C SER A 355 -46.57 3.94 -11.78
N CYS A 356 -45.73 2.90 -11.76
CA CYS A 356 -45.90 1.76 -12.64
C CYS A 356 -47.28 1.12 -12.43
N PRO A 357 -47.91 0.52 -13.45
CA PRO A 357 -49.20 -0.15 -13.30
C PRO A 357 -49.18 -1.21 -12.19
N GLU A 358 -50.08 -1.10 -11.21
CA GLU A 358 -50.16 -2.02 -10.08
C GLU A 358 -50.49 -3.44 -10.59
N GLY A 359 -49.54 -4.37 -10.44
CA GLY A 359 -49.81 -5.80 -10.68
C GLY A 359 -48.58 -6.67 -10.95
N GLU A 360 -47.68 -6.26 -11.85
CA GLU A 360 -46.90 -7.26 -12.62
C GLU A 360 -45.36 -7.27 -12.48
N GLN A 361 -44.72 -6.26 -11.90
CA GLN A 361 -43.26 -6.24 -11.71
C GLN A 361 -42.89 -6.04 -10.23
N SER A 362 -42.61 -7.14 -9.52
CA SER A 362 -42.12 -7.08 -8.14
C SER A 362 -40.60 -7.22 -8.10
N MET A 363 -39.88 -6.16 -8.47
CA MET A 363 -38.42 -6.08 -8.28
C MET A 363 -38.05 -6.22 -6.80
N LEU A 364 -37.00 -6.98 -6.52
CA LEU A 364 -36.45 -7.21 -5.19
C LEU A 364 -34.97 -6.87 -5.16
N TYR A 365 -34.56 -6.22 -4.07
CA TYR A 365 -33.23 -5.65 -3.88
C TYR A 365 -32.61 -6.13 -2.56
N SER A 366 -31.27 -6.13 -2.51
CA SER A 366 -30.48 -6.01 -1.28
C SER A 366 -29.22 -5.20 -1.55
N ARG A 367 -28.89 -4.27 -0.66
CA ARG A 367 -27.70 -3.41 -0.72
C ARG A 367 -26.88 -3.55 0.56
N ARG A 368 -25.56 -3.61 0.43
CA ARG A 368 -24.60 -3.73 1.53
C ARG A 368 -23.33 -2.91 1.24
N TYR A 369 -22.76 -2.30 2.26
CA TYR A 369 -21.44 -1.65 2.22
C TYR A 369 -20.43 -2.54 2.93
N LEU A 370 -19.51 -3.13 2.17
CA LEU A 370 -18.45 -4.00 2.67
C LEU A 370 -17.25 -3.16 3.07
N ASP A 371 -16.72 -3.32 4.27
CA ASP A 371 -15.47 -2.65 4.67
C ASP A 371 -14.26 -3.26 3.95
N TRP A 372 -13.33 -2.40 3.57
CA TRP A 372 -12.15 -2.76 2.77
C TRP A 372 -11.07 -3.51 3.56
N ASN A 373 -11.39 -4.72 4.01
CA ASN A 373 -10.42 -5.56 4.68
C ASN A 373 -10.52 -7.03 4.29
N ARG A 374 -9.37 -7.69 4.48
CA ARG A 374 -9.13 -9.11 4.21
C ARG A 374 -10.08 -10.04 4.96
N LEU A 375 -10.61 -9.64 6.12
CA LEU A 375 -11.55 -10.46 6.90
C LEU A 375 -12.95 -10.45 6.25
N THR A 376 -13.46 -9.27 5.86
CA THR A 376 -14.68 -9.10 5.08
C THR A 376 -14.57 -9.78 3.71
N PHE A 377 -13.49 -9.51 2.96
CA PHE A 377 -13.27 -10.10 1.63
C PHE A 377 -13.21 -11.63 1.68
N ALA A 378 -12.40 -12.21 2.58
CA ALA A 378 -12.28 -13.67 2.68
C ALA A 378 -13.56 -14.34 3.20
N TYR A 379 -14.32 -13.68 4.08
CA TYR A 379 -15.61 -14.18 4.56
C TYR A 379 -16.60 -14.40 3.41
N HIS A 380 -16.82 -13.37 2.57
CA HIS A 380 -17.82 -13.45 1.49
C HIS A 380 -17.36 -14.25 0.28
N ALA A 381 -16.09 -14.17 -0.08
CA ALA A 381 -15.55 -14.83 -1.26
C ALA A 381 -15.33 -16.35 -1.07
N ALA A 382 -14.75 -16.76 0.06
CA ALA A 382 -14.25 -18.12 0.25
C ALA A 382 -14.89 -18.88 1.44
N GLY A 383 -15.66 -18.20 2.28
CA GLY A 383 -15.96 -18.67 3.63
C GLY A 383 -14.77 -18.43 4.56
N SER A 384 -15.04 -17.89 5.75
CA SER A 384 -13.99 -17.33 6.61
C SER A 384 -12.85 -18.32 6.92
N GLN A 385 -11.62 -17.92 6.54
CA GLN A 385 -10.33 -18.58 6.84
C GLN A 385 -9.92 -19.83 6.03
N ASP A 386 -10.46 -20.09 4.83
CA ASP A 386 -9.82 -21.09 3.94
C ASP A 386 -8.50 -20.56 3.32
N LEU A 387 -7.51 -21.45 3.16
CA LEU A 387 -6.19 -21.16 2.58
C LEU A 387 -6.21 -20.87 1.07
N LYS A 388 -7.39 -20.82 0.46
CA LYS A 388 -7.62 -20.71 -0.99
C LYS A 388 -7.97 -19.30 -1.49
N PHE A 389 -8.19 -18.33 -0.59
CA PHE A 389 -8.56 -16.96 -0.98
C PHE A 389 -7.55 -16.32 -1.94
N ASP A 390 -6.25 -16.30 -1.58
CA ASP A 390 -5.23 -15.62 -2.37
C ASP A 390 -5.07 -16.22 -3.79
N THR A 391 -5.37 -15.43 -4.83
CA THR A 391 -5.16 -15.82 -6.24
C THR A 391 -3.68 -15.72 -6.65
N HIS A 392 -3.27 -16.13 -7.86
CA HIS A 392 -1.89 -15.84 -8.31
C HIS A 392 -1.70 -14.36 -8.61
N LEU A 393 -2.63 -13.76 -9.36
CA LEU A 393 -2.56 -12.35 -9.77
C LEU A 393 -2.54 -11.42 -8.55
N GLY A 394 -3.45 -11.60 -7.59
CA GLY A 394 -3.47 -10.77 -6.38
C GLY A 394 -2.16 -10.79 -5.59
N LYS A 395 -1.48 -11.95 -5.49
CA LYS A 395 -0.17 -12.05 -4.82
C LYS A 395 0.93 -11.29 -5.55
N TRP A 396 0.83 -11.18 -6.88
CA TRP A 396 1.75 -10.39 -7.69
C TRP A 396 1.45 -8.90 -7.52
N VAL A 397 0.18 -8.48 -7.60
CA VAL A 397 -0.25 -7.09 -7.35
C VAL A 397 0.16 -6.58 -5.96
N THR A 398 -0.13 -7.35 -4.89
CA THR A 398 0.37 -7.04 -3.54
C THR A 398 1.89 -6.89 -3.53
N GLY A 399 2.61 -7.74 -4.25
CA GLY A 399 4.08 -7.72 -4.34
C GLY A 399 4.61 -6.47 -5.03
N ASP A 400 4.03 -6.13 -6.18
CA ASP A 400 4.41 -4.99 -7.02
C ASP A 400 4.22 -3.66 -6.27
N ILE A 401 3.05 -3.44 -5.67
CA ILE A 401 2.78 -2.30 -4.77
C ILE A 401 3.82 -2.23 -3.65
N THR A 402 4.16 -3.38 -3.05
CA THR A 402 5.15 -3.49 -1.97
C THR A 402 6.59 -3.21 -2.43
N GLU A 403 6.88 -3.24 -3.73
CA GLU A 403 8.18 -2.93 -4.33
C GLU A 403 8.22 -1.49 -4.83
N PHE A 404 7.16 -0.99 -5.49
CA PHE A 404 7.02 0.42 -5.88
C PHE A 404 7.09 1.38 -4.68
N ARG A 405 6.38 1.08 -3.58
CA ARG A 405 6.45 1.89 -2.33
C ARG A 405 7.86 2.04 -1.78
N LYS A 406 8.73 1.04 -1.98
CA LYS A 406 10.12 1.04 -1.53
C LYS A 406 11.05 1.74 -2.52
N ALA A 407 10.83 1.54 -3.82
CA ALA A 407 11.58 2.23 -4.86
C ALA A 407 11.43 3.76 -4.74
N ASN A 408 10.21 4.23 -4.45
CA ASN A 408 9.87 5.64 -4.30
C ASN A 408 9.94 6.14 -2.84
N ASN A 409 10.54 5.38 -1.92
CA ASN A 409 10.78 5.78 -0.52
C ASN A 409 9.53 6.22 0.28
N LEU A 410 8.32 5.79 -0.09
CA LEU A 410 7.06 6.29 0.50
C LEU A 410 6.95 6.06 2.02
N SER A 411 7.41 4.90 2.53
CA SER A 411 7.45 4.61 3.97
C SER A 411 8.61 5.32 4.72
N THR A 412 9.25 6.34 4.15
CA THR A 412 10.28 7.15 4.83
C THR A 412 9.63 8.04 5.88
N VAL A 413 10.01 7.87 7.15
CA VAL A 413 9.55 8.71 8.26
C VAL A 413 10.22 10.09 8.17
N LEU A 414 9.40 11.12 7.98
CA LEU A 414 9.78 12.53 8.02
C LEU A 414 9.83 13.01 9.48
N ALA A 415 8.75 12.75 10.24
CA ALA A 415 8.58 13.22 11.61
C ALA A 415 7.61 12.35 12.41
N CYS A 416 7.16 12.80 13.59
CA CYS A 416 6.51 11.94 14.59
C CYS A 416 5.33 12.62 15.29
N VAL A 417 4.10 12.29 14.86
CA VAL A 417 2.86 12.90 15.32
C VAL A 417 2.53 12.45 16.77
N PRO A 418 2.43 13.37 17.75
CA PRO A 418 2.29 13.01 19.18
C PRO A 418 0.94 12.38 19.55
N LYS A 419 -0.12 12.72 18.81
CA LYS A 419 -1.51 12.23 18.94
C LYS A 419 -2.18 12.29 17.57
N THR A 420 -3.34 11.64 17.38
CA THR A 420 -4.12 11.84 16.14
C THR A 420 -4.74 13.22 16.17
N TYR A 421 -4.65 13.93 15.04
CA TYR A 421 -5.39 15.16 14.79
C TYR A 421 -6.36 14.89 13.63
N CYS A 422 -7.65 15.06 13.89
CA CYS A 422 -8.70 14.79 12.92
C CYS A 422 -9.26 16.07 12.32
N ALA A 423 -9.74 16.03 11.07
CA ALA A 423 -10.35 17.22 10.46
C ALA A 423 -11.76 17.49 10.98
N THR A 424 -12.59 16.46 11.16
CA THR A 424 -14.01 16.63 11.53
C THR A 424 -14.43 15.95 12.84
N CYS A 425 -13.59 15.14 13.48
CA CYS A 425 -13.97 14.43 14.73
C CYS A 425 -13.88 15.32 15.99
N LYS A 426 -13.50 16.58 15.81
CA LYS A 426 -13.33 17.61 16.83
C LYS A 426 -13.85 18.97 16.33
N PRO A 427 -14.40 19.82 17.21
CA PRO A 427 -14.70 21.21 16.88
C PRO A 427 -13.50 21.93 16.28
N PHE A 428 -13.73 22.89 15.39
CA PHE A 428 -12.68 23.72 14.83
C PHE A 428 -11.90 24.46 15.96
N GLY A 429 -10.58 24.58 15.79
CA GLY A 429 -9.67 25.19 16.78
C GLY A 429 -9.42 24.40 18.07
N GLU A 430 -10.15 23.31 18.34
CA GLU A 430 -9.95 22.49 19.56
C GLU A 430 -8.64 21.69 19.53
N ASP A 431 -8.13 21.35 20.72
CA ASP A 431 -6.88 20.58 20.84
C ASP A 431 -7.02 19.13 20.34
N GLY A 432 -6.63 18.90 19.09
CA GLY A 432 -6.81 17.63 18.38
C GLY A 432 -7.62 17.74 17.08
N ASN A 433 -8.09 18.94 16.72
CA ASN A 433 -8.46 19.25 15.35
C ASN A 433 -7.18 19.52 14.50
N ILE A 434 -7.14 19.08 13.24
CA ILE A 434 -5.96 19.20 12.37
C ILE A 434 -5.69 20.64 11.90
N PHE A 435 -6.72 21.48 11.77
CA PHE A 435 -6.55 22.83 11.21
C PHE A 435 -5.68 23.72 12.10
N LYS A 436 -5.66 23.48 13.41
CA LYS A 436 -4.70 24.12 14.33
C LYS A 436 -3.24 23.79 14.00
N VAL A 437 -2.94 22.56 13.59
CA VAL A 437 -1.59 22.17 13.15
C VAL A 437 -1.27 22.78 11.80
N LEU A 438 -2.28 22.93 10.92
CA LEU A 438 -2.12 23.62 9.64
C LEU A 438 -1.85 25.12 9.82
N GLU A 439 -2.51 25.80 10.78
CA GLU A 439 -2.22 27.19 11.15
C GLU A 439 -0.75 27.36 11.58
N GLU A 440 -0.27 26.52 12.50
CA GLU A 440 1.13 26.51 12.95
C GLU A 440 2.10 26.24 11.78
N ALA A 441 1.78 25.28 10.90
CA ALA A 441 2.61 24.91 9.76
C ALA A 441 2.66 25.98 8.66
N LEU A 442 1.53 26.61 8.32
CA LEU A 442 1.44 27.69 7.34
C LEU A 442 2.24 28.91 7.81
N ALA A 443 2.06 29.34 9.06
CA ALA A 443 2.78 30.48 9.62
C ALA A 443 4.31 30.28 9.62
N ALA A 444 4.76 29.05 9.85
CA ALA A 444 6.17 28.69 9.93
C ALA A 444 6.85 28.46 8.56
N THR A 445 6.11 28.00 7.54
CA THR A 445 6.69 27.59 6.24
C THR A 445 6.36 28.51 5.06
N VAL A 446 5.20 29.17 5.06
CA VAL A 446 4.79 30.09 3.98
C VAL A 446 5.43 31.46 4.25
N VAL A 447 6.69 31.59 3.80
CA VAL A 447 7.53 32.77 4.05
C VAL A 447 8.23 33.21 2.77
N ASN A 448 8.01 34.46 2.35
CA ASN A 448 8.87 35.11 1.37
C ASN A 448 10.10 35.70 2.09
N PRO A 449 11.35 35.29 1.80
CA PRO A 449 12.53 35.77 2.54
C PRO A 449 12.73 37.29 2.50
N SER A 450 12.28 37.95 1.43
CA SER A 450 12.39 39.41 1.24
C SER A 450 11.26 40.20 1.91
N ARG A 451 10.28 39.52 2.54
CA ARG A 451 9.14 40.11 3.26
C ARG A 451 8.84 39.35 4.57
N ALA A 452 9.81 38.62 5.11
CA ALA A 452 9.63 37.72 6.26
C ALA A 452 9.33 38.47 7.57
N ASP A 453 9.80 39.71 7.66
CA ASP A 453 9.57 40.70 8.71
C ASP A 453 8.16 41.31 8.67
N LYS A 454 7.49 41.29 7.51
CA LYS A 454 6.16 41.89 7.35
C LYS A 454 5.05 41.01 7.95
N PRO A 455 4.13 41.58 8.73
CA PRO A 455 2.92 40.90 9.17
C PRO A 455 2.14 40.34 7.98
N ARG A 456 1.65 39.10 8.08
CA ARG A 456 0.91 38.43 7.01
C ARG A 456 -0.23 37.55 7.50
N LEU A 457 -1.29 37.52 6.73
CA LEU A 457 -2.44 36.63 6.88
C LEU A 457 -2.38 35.59 5.75
N ILE A 458 -2.39 34.30 6.07
CA ILE A 458 -2.25 33.21 5.11
C ILE A 458 -3.54 32.38 5.11
N LEU A 459 -4.31 32.46 4.04
CA LEU A 459 -5.62 31.82 3.88
C LEU A 459 -5.54 30.52 3.05
N THR A 460 -6.23 29.47 3.50
CA THR A 460 -6.49 28.28 2.67
C THR A 460 -7.85 27.66 2.98
N ASN A 461 -8.49 27.11 1.95
CA ASN A 461 -9.73 26.36 2.08
C ASN A 461 -9.50 25.07 2.90
N THR A 462 -10.42 24.72 3.80
CA THR A 462 -10.31 23.53 4.66
C THR A 462 -10.28 22.22 3.87
N GLY A 463 -10.92 22.18 2.71
CA GLY A 463 -10.88 21.06 1.75
C GLY A 463 -9.54 20.84 1.04
N SER A 464 -8.51 21.68 1.31
CA SER A 464 -7.12 21.40 0.94
C SER A 464 -6.49 20.26 1.76
N ILE A 465 -7.09 19.92 2.90
CA ILE A 465 -6.78 18.73 3.69
C ILE A 465 -7.73 17.60 3.28
N ARG A 466 -7.17 16.45 2.91
CA ARG A 466 -7.90 15.30 2.36
C ARG A 466 -8.00 14.12 3.34
N PHE A 467 -7.15 14.09 4.36
CA PHE A 467 -7.14 13.06 5.39
C PHE A 467 -6.64 13.57 6.75
N ASP A 468 -6.80 12.73 7.79
CA ASP A 468 -6.39 13.02 9.16
C ASP A 468 -4.93 12.68 9.44
N LEU A 469 -4.31 13.43 10.35
CA LEU A 469 -2.92 13.24 10.76
C LEU A 469 -2.82 12.25 11.93
N ILE A 470 -2.66 10.96 11.60
CA ILE A 470 -2.67 9.85 12.56
C ILE A 470 -1.44 9.85 13.49
N LYS A 471 -1.64 9.56 14.77
CA LYS A 471 -0.56 9.37 15.77
C LYS A 471 0.52 8.39 15.28
N GLY A 472 1.79 8.72 15.52
CA GLY A 472 2.94 7.85 15.25
C GLY A 472 3.86 8.43 14.18
N PRO A 473 4.54 7.61 13.35
CA PRO A 473 5.41 8.12 12.30
C PRO A 473 4.61 8.88 11.22
N PHE A 474 4.98 10.11 10.91
CA PHE A 474 4.56 10.83 9.72
C PHE A 474 5.55 10.53 8.60
N THR A 475 5.08 9.95 7.50
CA THR A 475 5.90 9.50 6.38
C THR A 475 5.69 10.36 5.14
N LEU A 476 6.53 10.17 4.11
CA LEU A 476 6.33 10.80 2.80
C LEU A 476 4.95 10.46 2.20
N ASP A 477 4.49 9.22 2.35
CA ASP A 477 3.16 8.78 1.95
C ASP A 477 2.03 9.55 2.68
N ASP A 478 2.20 9.78 3.99
CA ASP A 478 1.25 10.53 4.82
C ASP A 478 1.12 12.00 4.40
N ALA A 479 2.18 12.59 3.84
CA ALA A 479 2.13 13.96 3.34
C ALA A 479 1.16 14.08 2.16
N TYR A 480 1.29 13.21 1.15
CA TYR A 480 0.36 13.14 0.02
C TYR A 480 -1.07 12.79 0.47
N ILE A 481 -1.22 11.83 1.39
CA ILE A 481 -2.51 11.45 1.98
C ILE A 481 -3.20 12.64 2.66
N THR A 482 -2.45 13.44 3.42
CA THR A 482 -3.02 14.56 4.20
C THR A 482 -3.30 15.78 3.30
N SER A 483 -2.39 16.13 2.38
CA SER A 483 -2.55 17.24 1.45
C SER A 483 -1.83 16.96 0.11
N PRO A 484 -2.53 16.48 -0.93
CA PRO A 484 -1.93 16.11 -2.22
C PRO A 484 -1.80 17.29 -3.20
N PHE A 485 -2.33 18.47 -2.87
CA PHE A 485 -2.56 19.53 -3.86
C PHE A 485 -1.37 20.47 -4.04
N LYS A 486 -0.76 20.38 -5.23
CA LYS A 486 0.33 21.22 -5.75
C LYS A 486 -0.11 22.67 -6.07
N ASN A 487 -0.85 23.31 -5.16
CA ASN A 487 -1.29 24.72 -5.28
C ASN A 487 -0.16 25.67 -4.91
N SER A 488 0.11 26.68 -5.73
CA SER A 488 1.04 27.77 -5.42
C SER A 488 0.42 28.82 -4.49
N PHE A 489 1.25 29.57 -3.76
CA PHE A 489 0.79 30.71 -2.93
C PHE A 489 0.92 32.04 -3.69
N GLN A 490 -0.19 32.76 -3.76
CA GLN A 490 -0.28 34.14 -4.25
C GLN A 490 -0.53 35.09 -3.08
N PHE A 491 -0.37 36.39 -3.31
CA PHE A 491 -0.71 37.42 -2.32
C PHE A 491 -1.08 38.76 -2.95
N ILE A 492 -1.68 39.62 -2.13
CA ILE A 492 -1.78 41.06 -2.35
C ILE A 492 -0.85 41.73 -1.30
N PRO A 493 0.10 42.59 -1.72
CA PRO A 493 1.02 43.24 -0.79
C PRO A 493 0.34 44.37 -0.02
N GLU A 494 0.73 44.54 1.26
CA GLU A 494 0.45 45.76 2.04
C GLU A 494 -1.03 46.19 2.10
N VAL A 495 -1.95 45.22 2.22
CA VAL A 495 -3.38 45.47 2.41
C VAL A 495 -3.61 46.08 3.81
N PRO A 496 -4.38 47.18 3.96
CA PRO A 496 -4.72 47.72 5.27
C PRO A 496 -5.37 46.67 6.17
N TYR A 497 -4.87 46.49 7.39
CA TYR A 497 -5.31 45.40 8.27
C TYR A 497 -6.81 45.49 8.61
N THR A 498 -7.37 46.70 8.65
CA THR A 498 -8.80 46.96 8.82
C THR A 498 -9.67 46.35 7.72
N GLN A 499 -9.15 46.24 6.49
CA GLN A 499 -9.79 45.53 5.38
C GLN A 499 -9.48 44.03 5.45
N ALA A 500 -8.19 43.68 5.56
CA ALA A 500 -7.72 42.30 5.51
C ALA A 500 -8.35 41.39 6.58
N LYS A 501 -8.55 41.90 7.81
CA LYS A 501 -9.13 41.12 8.91
C LYS A 501 -10.62 40.77 8.74
N GLN A 502 -11.33 41.39 7.80
CA GLN A 502 -12.71 41.04 7.45
C GLN A 502 -12.80 39.92 6.40
N VAL A 503 -11.71 39.63 5.67
CA VAL A 503 -11.72 38.72 4.51
C VAL A 503 -12.10 37.30 4.91
N LEU A 504 -11.58 36.78 6.03
CA LEU A 504 -11.91 35.45 6.54
C LEU A 504 -13.41 35.29 6.84
N ASP A 505 -14.02 36.28 7.48
CA ASP A 505 -15.44 36.24 7.83
C ASP A 505 -16.33 36.32 6.57
N ILE A 506 -15.95 37.16 5.58
CA ILE A 506 -16.65 37.26 4.29
C ILE A 506 -16.55 35.94 3.51
N LEU A 507 -15.38 35.30 3.52
CA LEU A 507 -15.16 34.00 2.86
C LEU A 507 -15.93 32.87 3.56
N ASN A 508 -15.98 32.84 4.90
CA ASN A 508 -16.71 31.85 5.69
C ASN A 508 -18.24 32.06 5.69
N ALA A 509 -18.72 33.30 5.50
CA ALA A 509 -20.13 33.58 5.24
C ALA A 509 -20.53 33.36 3.76
N GLY A 510 -19.54 33.21 2.87
CA GLY A 510 -19.73 32.93 1.45
C GLY A 510 -19.95 31.44 1.15
N PRO A 511 -20.11 31.09 -0.14
CA PRO A 511 -20.18 29.70 -0.57
C PRO A 511 -18.80 29.03 -0.47
N PHE A 512 -18.74 27.85 0.15
CA PHE A 512 -17.52 27.04 0.33
C PHE A 512 -16.71 26.91 -0.97
N GLN A 513 -15.43 27.28 -0.93
CA GLN A 513 -14.53 27.36 -2.10
C GLN A 513 -13.93 25.99 -2.43
N LYS A 514 -14.80 25.03 -2.74
CA LYS A 514 -14.43 23.81 -3.47
C LYS A 514 -13.74 24.21 -4.80
N LYS A 515 -13.25 23.22 -5.55
CA LYS A 515 -13.19 23.32 -7.03
C LYS A 515 -14.61 23.32 -7.68
N ARG A 516 -15.54 24.07 -7.06
CA ARG A 516 -16.95 24.33 -7.33
C ARG A 516 -17.79 23.14 -7.79
N SER A 517 -18.22 22.35 -6.81
CA SER A 517 -19.61 21.90 -6.73
C SER A 517 -20.26 22.63 -5.54
N ASP A 518 -21.48 23.15 -5.72
CA ASP A 518 -22.09 24.10 -4.78
C ASP A 518 -22.85 23.40 -3.63
N ASN A 519 -23.01 24.12 -2.50
CA ASN A 519 -23.83 23.81 -1.30
C ASN A 519 -23.24 22.85 -0.23
N PRO A 520 -23.70 22.92 1.05
CA PRO A 520 -22.91 22.44 2.20
C PRO A 520 -23.60 21.41 3.14
N GLU A 521 -24.56 20.60 2.67
CA GLU A 521 -25.31 19.66 3.56
C GLU A 521 -24.77 18.22 3.61
N VAL A 522 -23.70 17.90 2.86
CA VAL A 522 -22.95 16.63 3.00
C VAL A 522 -21.52 16.90 3.42
N ASP A 523 -21.27 16.66 4.71
CA ASP A 523 -19.96 16.72 5.34
C ASP A 523 -19.05 15.59 4.85
N THR A 524 -17.95 15.97 4.19
CA THR A 524 -16.91 15.02 3.78
C THR A 524 -16.17 14.49 5.01
N TYR A 525 -16.50 13.26 5.42
CA TYR A 525 -16.00 12.59 6.63
C TYR A 525 -14.47 12.30 6.64
N SER A 526 -13.61 13.32 6.63
CA SER A 526 -12.26 13.18 7.18
C SER A 526 -12.37 13.13 8.71
N SER A 527 -12.67 11.92 9.18
CA SER A 527 -12.59 11.49 10.56
C SER A 527 -12.11 10.04 10.54
N SER A 528 -10.79 9.88 10.47
CA SER A 528 -10.11 8.64 10.81
C SER A 528 -10.61 8.13 12.15
N MET A 529 -10.68 6.81 12.29
CA MET A 529 -11.29 6.21 13.47
C MET A 529 -10.49 6.56 14.72
N LEU A 530 -11.07 7.38 15.60
CA LEU A 530 -10.52 7.83 16.89
C LEU A 530 -9.64 6.75 17.51
N ALA A 531 -8.32 6.95 17.45
CA ALA A 531 -7.32 5.96 17.81
C ALA A 531 -7.68 5.33 19.16
N ALA A 532 -7.97 4.02 19.15
CA ALA A 532 -8.75 3.39 20.20
C ALA A 532 -8.16 3.64 21.59
N ARG A 533 -9.03 3.74 22.61
CA ARG A 533 -8.64 3.85 24.04
C ARG A 533 -8.07 2.54 24.61
N GLU A 534 -7.21 1.87 23.85
CA GLU A 534 -6.37 0.77 24.28
C GLU A 534 -4.93 1.28 24.50
N SER A 535 -4.33 0.87 25.61
CA SER A 535 -2.95 1.26 25.97
C SER A 535 -1.94 0.72 24.96
N CYS A 536 -0.95 1.55 24.59
CA CYS A 536 0.14 1.33 23.63
C CYS A 536 0.43 -0.15 23.27
N VAL A 537 0.30 -0.49 21.98
CA VAL A 537 0.69 -1.79 21.40
C VAL A 537 1.63 -1.56 20.22
N ASP A 538 2.94 -1.54 20.49
CA ASP A 538 3.98 -1.18 19.51
C ASP A 538 4.51 -2.40 18.68
N PRO A 539 4.86 -2.20 17.39
CA PRO A 539 5.34 -3.27 16.51
C PRO A 539 6.86 -3.57 16.65
N PRO A 540 7.30 -4.83 16.50
CA PRO A 540 8.71 -5.20 16.71
C PRO A 540 9.59 -5.10 15.46
N LEU A 541 10.75 -4.43 15.58
CA LEU A 541 11.98 -4.89 14.93
C LEU A 541 13.21 -4.87 15.86
N ILE A 542 13.54 -6.06 16.36
CA ILE A 542 14.91 -6.61 16.49
C ILE A 542 16.01 -5.68 17.04
N THR A 543 16.49 -5.96 18.27
CA THR A 543 17.94 -6.18 18.47
C THR A 543 18.35 -6.97 19.73
N SER A 544 19.40 -7.77 19.57
CA SER A 544 20.46 -8.04 20.57
C SER A 544 20.15 -8.58 21.99
N ARG A 545 20.32 -9.91 22.12
CA ARG A 545 21.06 -10.64 23.20
C ARG A 545 20.37 -11.09 24.50
N GLN A 546 19.35 -10.45 25.08
CA GLN A 546 18.94 -10.82 26.47
C GLN A 546 17.99 -12.05 26.58
N MET A 547 17.13 -12.32 25.59
CA MET A 547 16.00 -13.26 25.68
C MET A 547 16.35 -14.78 25.63
N ARG A 548 17.59 -15.18 25.91
CA ARG A 548 18.08 -16.55 25.61
C ARG A 548 18.15 -17.54 26.77
N ARG A 549 17.53 -17.25 27.92
CA ARG A 549 17.50 -18.16 29.10
C ARG A 549 16.14 -18.77 29.44
N ASP A 550 15.02 -18.10 29.20
CA ASP A 550 13.72 -18.52 29.74
C ASP A 550 12.85 -19.37 28.80
N LEU A 551 13.24 -19.56 27.53
CA LEU A 551 12.52 -20.37 26.53
C LEU A 551 12.61 -21.90 26.73
N LEU A 552 13.11 -22.36 27.89
CA LEU A 552 13.21 -23.79 28.24
C LEU A 552 12.17 -24.26 29.27
N LYS A 553 11.16 -23.43 29.59
CA LYS A 553 10.00 -23.86 30.39
C LYS A 553 8.75 -24.00 29.52
N PRO A 554 8.01 -25.12 29.60
CA PRO A 554 6.74 -25.26 28.89
C PRO A 554 5.72 -24.25 29.45
N ARG A 555 5.29 -23.30 28.63
CA ARG A 555 4.21 -22.36 29.00
C ARG A 555 2.85 -22.92 28.59
N SER A 556 1.88 -22.75 29.49
CA SER A 556 0.47 -23.03 29.23
C SER A 556 -0.05 -22.23 28.03
N ILE A 557 -0.99 -22.80 27.27
CA ILE A 557 -1.70 -22.08 26.21
C ILE A 557 -2.82 -21.27 26.86
N THR A 558 -2.50 -20.04 27.28
CA THR A 558 -3.52 -19.09 27.72
C THR A 558 -4.36 -18.65 26.51
N ARG A 559 -5.48 -19.32 26.28
CA ARG A 559 -6.50 -18.86 25.33
C ARG A 559 -7.17 -17.61 25.93
N HIS A 560 -6.71 -16.43 25.51
CA HIS A 560 -7.56 -15.25 25.65
C HIS A 560 -8.82 -15.46 24.80
N ARG A 561 -9.96 -15.62 25.47
CA ARG A 561 -11.27 -15.44 24.83
C ARG A 561 -11.39 -13.94 24.57
N GLN A 562 -11.02 -13.51 23.37
CA GLN A 562 -11.29 -12.14 22.94
C GLN A 562 -12.80 -11.92 22.99
N ASP A 563 -13.22 -10.76 23.48
CA ASP A 563 -14.64 -10.43 23.56
C ASP A 563 -15.17 -10.09 22.17
N GLU A 564 -16.13 -10.86 21.68
CA GLU A 564 -16.75 -10.64 20.36
C GLU A 564 -17.76 -9.48 20.38
N THR A 565 -17.92 -8.81 21.52
CA THR A 565 -18.75 -7.60 21.70
C THR A 565 -18.01 -6.29 21.46
N GLN A 566 -16.67 -6.31 21.30
CA GLN A 566 -15.88 -5.09 21.11
C GLN A 566 -16.05 -4.51 19.69
N ILE A 567 -17.03 -3.61 19.57
CA ILE A 567 -17.32 -2.84 18.36
C ILE A 567 -16.28 -1.70 18.22
N TYR A 568 -15.68 -1.60 17.05
CA TYR A 568 -14.76 -0.52 16.67
C TYR A 568 -15.53 0.65 16.00
N PRO A 569 -14.96 1.86 15.94
CA PRO A 569 -15.56 2.95 15.17
C PRO A 569 -15.68 2.60 13.68
N GLY A 570 -16.50 3.35 12.96
CA GLY A 570 -16.72 3.17 11.52
C GLY A 570 -18.07 3.72 11.06
N TYR A 571 -18.39 3.50 9.80
CA TYR A 571 -19.66 3.94 9.22
C TYR A 571 -20.87 3.27 9.88
N THR A 572 -21.88 4.09 10.16
CA THR A 572 -23.22 3.70 10.57
C THR A 572 -24.23 4.39 9.64
N THR A 573 -24.22 3.98 8.38
CA THR A 573 -24.96 4.62 7.28
C THR A 573 -26.47 4.55 7.50
N THR A 574 -27.15 5.66 7.22
CA THR A 574 -28.62 5.75 7.16
C THR A 574 -29.02 6.19 5.77
N ASP A 575 -29.71 5.32 5.03
CA ASP A 575 -30.09 5.56 3.64
C ASP A 575 -31.60 5.33 3.40
N ASP A 576 -32.04 5.36 2.14
CA ASP A 576 -33.46 5.19 1.81
C ASP A 576 -33.97 3.79 2.22
N PHE A 577 -33.09 2.79 2.29
CA PHE A 577 -33.39 1.43 2.77
C PHE A 577 -33.23 1.24 4.28
N GLY A 578 -32.70 2.21 5.02
CA GLY A 578 -32.60 2.21 6.49
C GLY A 578 -31.14 2.20 7.00
N THR A 579 -30.95 1.65 8.19
CA THR A 579 -29.67 1.66 8.94
C THR A 579 -28.90 0.33 8.91
N ASP A 580 -29.27 -0.57 8.00
CA ASP A 580 -28.74 -1.93 7.89
C ASP A 580 -27.81 -2.15 6.68
N GLY A 581 -27.32 -1.07 6.07
CA GLY A 581 -26.45 -1.12 4.90
C GLY A 581 -25.04 -1.63 5.22
N ASP A 582 -24.40 -1.16 6.29
CA ASP A 582 -23.04 -1.59 6.62
C ASP A 582 -23.00 -3.08 6.91
N ASP A 583 -22.06 -3.79 6.30
CA ASP A 583 -21.95 -5.24 6.48
C ASP A 583 -21.32 -5.61 7.84
N THR A 584 -20.55 -4.71 8.45
CA THR A 584 -19.94 -4.85 9.78
C THR A 584 -20.68 -3.97 10.81
N PRO A 585 -20.75 -4.34 12.10
CA PRO A 585 -21.26 -3.44 13.14
C PRO A 585 -20.17 -2.45 13.60
N HIS A 586 -20.48 -1.16 13.63
CA HIS A 586 -19.58 -0.08 14.06
C HIS A 586 -20.19 0.80 15.16
N SER A 587 -19.34 1.52 15.88
CA SER A 587 -19.74 2.64 16.71
C SER A 587 -19.63 3.94 15.91
N MET A 588 -20.63 4.80 16.02
CA MET A 588 -20.71 6.07 15.30
C MET A 588 -19.47 6.94 15.61
N ILE A 589 -18.84 7.44 14.55
CA ILE A 589 -17.74 8.40 14.65
C ILE A 589 -18.34 9.79 14.94
N PRO A 590 -17.89 10.53 15.98
CA PRO A 590 -18.32 11.91 16.19
C PRO A 590 -17.93 12.79 15.00
N HIS A 591 -18.80 13.74 14.66
CA HIS A 591 -18.58 14.68 13.56
C HIS A 591 -18.98 16.10 14.01
N PHE A 592 -18.20 17.10 13.57
CA PHE A 592 -18.40 18.52 13.79
C PHE A 592 -18.14 19.29 12.50
N PRO A 593 -18.99 20.27 12.14
CA PRO A 593 -18.79 21.09 10.94
C PRO A 593 -17.55 21.96 11.06
N GLN A 594 -16.95 22.28 9.92
CA GLN A 594 -15.72 23.07 9.80
C GLN A 594 -15.99 24.33 8.95
N PRO A 595 -15.21 25.42 9.12
CA PRO A 595 -15.31 26.60 8.27
C PRO A 595 -14.92 26.32 6.80
N ASN A 596 -15.26 27.25 5.90
CA ASN A 596 -14.82 27.22 4.50
C ASN A 596 -13.29 27.37 4.41
N ASP A 597 -12.73 28.32 5.16
CA ASP A 597 -11.30 28.63 5.18
C ASP A 597 -10.74 28.71 6.60
N VAL A 598 -9.44 28.47 6.68
CA VAL A 598 -8.60 28.67 7.86
C VAL A 598 -7.53 29.73 7.56
N GLN A 599 -7.17 30.53 8.57
CA GLN A 599 -6.21 31.62 8.46
C GLN A 599 -5.06 31.42 9.46
N ALA A 600 -3.82 31.43 8.96
CA ALA A 600 -2.64 31.53 9.79
C ALA A 600 -2.12 32.98 9.84
N ASN A 601 -1.76 33.45 11.04
CA ASN A 601 -1.18 34.78 11.24
C ASN A 601 0.33 34.64 11.49
N ALA A 602 1.17 35.39 10.77
CA ALA A 602 2.63 35.34 10.96
C ALA A 602 3.27 36.73 10.97
N SER A 603 4.39 36.86 11.70
CA SER A 603 5.15 38.11 11.90
C SER A 603 4.35 39.31 12.43
N PHE A 604 3.33 39.05 13.26
CA PHE A 604 2.56 40.10 13.94
C PHE A 604 3.35 40.77 15.09
N PRO A 605 3.01 42.02 15.48
CA PRO A 605 3.67 42.71 16.58
C PRO A 605 3.63 41.94 17.91
N THR A 606 4.78 41.79 18.56
CA THR A 606 4.92 40.99 19.79
C THR A 606 4.33 41.65 21.04
N ASP A 607 3.93 42.92 20.95
CA ASP A 607 3.22 43.66 22.00
C ASP A 607 1.69 43.48 21.94
N GLY A 608 1.17 42.82 20.90
CA GLY A 608 -0.25 42.62 20.66
C GLY A 608 -0.96 43.80 20.00
N SER A 609 -0.22 44.78 19.45
CA SER A 609 -0.79 45.84 18.63
C SER A 609 -1.34 45.32 17.29
N GLU A 610 -2.40 45.95 16.77
CA GLU A 610 -2.84 45.70 15.40
C GLU A 610 -1.81 46.29 14.41
N PRO A 611 -1.34 45.54 13.40
CA PRO A 611 -0.48 46.10 12.37
C PRO A 611 -1.28 47.08 11.49
N GLU A 612 -0.61 48.07 10.90
CA GLU A 612 -1.24 49.03 9.98
C GLU A 612 -1.64 48.34 8.66
N ASN A 613 -0.69 47.62 8.06
CA ASN A 613 -0.84 46.88 6.80
C ASN A 613 -0.31 45.45 6.96
N VAL A 614 -0.86 44.52 6.17
CA VAL A 614 -0.45 43.10 6.14
C VAL A 614 -0.31 42.61 4.70
N ASP A 615 0.56 41.62 4.48
CA ASP A 615 0.51 40.84 3.24
C ASP A 615 -0.64 39.83 3.34
N LEU A 616 -1.59 39.91 2.41
CA LEU A 616 -2.74 39.00 2.34
C LEU A 616 -2.39 37.85 1.38
N VAL A 617 -1.94 36.72 1.94
CA VAL A 617 -1.44 35.54 1.24
C VAL A 617 -2.54 34.47 1.16
N PHE A 618 -2.61 33.73 0.05
CA PHE A 618 -3.61 32.69 -0.18
C PHE A 618 -3.17 31.66 -1.21
N VAL A 619 -3.79 30.47 -1.20
CA VAL A 619 -3.62 29.50 -2.30
C VAL A 619 -4.23 30.03 -3.60
N SER A 620 -3.50 29.89 -4.72
CA SER A 620 -3.79 30.60 -5.97
C SER A 620 -5.19 30.33 -6.56
N PHE A 621 -5.77 29.16 -6.30
CA PHE A 621 -7.10 28.81 -6.82
C PHE A 621 -8.26 29.60 -6.19
N ILE A 622 -8.11 30.14 -4.97
CA ILE A 622 -9.13 30.99 -4.33
C ILE A 622 -8.96 32.48 -4.64
N GLY A 623 -7.74 32.90 -5.00
CA GLY A 623 -7.35 34.31 -5.16
C GLY A 623 -8.30 35.12 -6.05
N LYS A 624 -8.35 34.80 -7.35
CA LYS A 624 -9.12 35.59 -8.34
C LYS A 624 -10.64 35.56 -8.14
N ASN A 625 -11.18 34.44 -7.69
CA ASN A 625 -12.64 34.18 -7.72
C ASN A 625 -13.34 34.38 -6.37
N TYR A 626 -12.59 34.44 -5.26
CA TYR A 626 -13.15 34.53 -3.91
C TYR A 626 -12.44 35.60 -3.06
N VAL A 627 -11.09 35.60 -3.02
CA VAL A 627 -10.35 36.57 -2.19
C VAL A 627 -10.45 37.99 -2.74
N LEU A 628 -10.29 38.19 -4.07
CA LEU A 628 -10.45 39.52 -4.69
C LEU A 628 -11.85 40.12 -4.45
N PRO A 629 -12.97 39.40 -4.69
CA PRO A 629 -14.29 39.85 -4.27
C PRO A 629 -14.40 40.18 -2.78
N ALA A 630 -13.85 39.34 -1.90
CA ALA A 630 -13.95 39.52 -0.45
C ALA A 630 -13.19 40.75 0.07
N VAL A 631 -11.94 41.00 -0.39
CA VAL A 631 -11.17 42.18 0.02
C VAL A 631 -11.78 43.47 -0.54
N ASN A 632 -12.36 43.44 -1.74
CA ASN A 632 -13.08 44.59 -2.30
C ASN A 632 -14.41 44.85 -1.58
N GLN A 633 -15.12 43.80 -1.15
CA GLN A 633 -16.28 43.92 -0.26
C GLN A 633 -15.91 44.52 1.11
N ALA A 634 -14.70 44.25 1.62
CA ALA A 634 -14.15 44.87 2.83
C ALA A 634 -13.66 46.33 2.63
N GLY A 635 -13.88 46.93 1.45
CA GLY A 635 -13.50 48.31 1.13
C GLY A 635 -12.17 48.46 0.38
N GLY A 636 -11.56 47.36 -0.06
CA GLY A 636 -10.42 47.36 -0.99
C GLY A 636 -10.79 47.81 -2.40
N SER A 637 -9.77 48.02 -3.26
CA SER A 637 -9.94 48.36 -4.67
C SER A 637 -8.90 47.63 -5.54
N TYR A 638 -8.80 46.31 -5.36
CA TYR A 638 -7.79 45.45 -5.97
C TYR A 638 -8.31 44.70 -7.21
N THR A 639 -7.40 44.38 -8.12
CA THR A 639 -7.65 43.83 -9.46
C THR A 639 -6.93 42.49 -9.66
N ALA A 640 -7.09 41.85 -10.83
CA ALA A 640 -6.38 40.60 -11.12
C ALA A 640 -4.88 40.81 -11.34
N GLU A 641 -4.51 42.04 -11.68
CA GLU A 641 -3.18 42.55 -11.97
C GLU A 641 -2.36 42.80 -10.68
N ASP A 642 -3.04 42.99 -9.54
CA ASP A 642 -2.41 43.14 -8.21
C ASP A 642 -1.98 41.79 -7.58
N LEU A 643 -2.41 40.66 -8.16
CA LEU A 643 -2.11 39.31 -7.67
C LEU A 643 -0.66 38.90 -7.99
N GLN A 644 0.18 38.84 -6.97
CA GLN A 644 1.60 38.47 -7.09
C GLN A 644 1.86 37.06 -6.55
N LEU A 645 2.93 36.41 -7.01
CA LEU A 645 3.39 35.12 -6.44
C LEU A 645 4.12 35.39 -5.12
N TYR A 646 3.76 34.68 -4.03
CA TYR A 646 4.35 34.92 -2.71
C TYR A 646 5.57 34.03 -2.43
N THR A 647 5.47 32.73 -2.69
CA THR A 647 6.55 31.76 -2.49
C THR A 647 7.41 31.58 -3.75
N GLN A 648 8.49 30.80 -3.65
CA GLN A 648 9.20 30.34 -4.86
C GLN A 648 8.29 29.45 -5.72
N PRO A 649 8.47 29.38 -7.05
CA PRO A 649 7.58 28.62 -7.95
C PRO A 649 7.55 27.11 -7.69
N ASP A 650 8.56 26.57 -7.02
CA ASP A 650 8.70 25.16 -6.63
C ASP A 650 8.10 24.84 -5.26
N PHE A 651 7.63 25.83 -4.49
CA PHE A 651 6.99 25.64 -3.19
C PHE A 651 5.46 25.69 -3.30
N THR A 652 4.81 24.57 -3.03
CA THR A 652 3.36 24.37 -3.12
C THR A 652 2.73 23.84 -1.82
N ALA A 653 1.40 23.89 -1.72
CA ALA A 653 0.65 23.62 -0.49
C ALA A 653 0.81 22.20 0.07
N ASP A 654 1.00 21.19 -0.77
CA ASP A 654 1.36 19.81 -0.40
C ASP A 654 2.68 19.74 0.38
N MET A 655 3.62 20.64 0.10
CA MET A 655 4.91 20.70 0.79
C MET A 655 4.84 21.33 2.19
N VAL A 656 3.75 22.01 2.58
CA VAL A 656 3.64 22.74 3.86
C VAL A 656 3.87 21.82 5.06
N LEU A 657 3.14 20.71 5.15
CA LEU A 657 3.27 19.76 6.26
C LEU A 657 4.60 19.00 6.21
N MET A 658 5.12 18.70 5.02
CA MET A 658 6.43 18.08 4.82
C MET A 658 7.56 19.00 5.32
N LYS A 659 7.52 20.29 4.97
CA LYS A 659 8.54 21.26 5.36
C LYS A 659 8.44 21.63 6.83
N TYR A 660 7.24 21.70 7.40
CA TYR A 660 7.05 21.87 8.84
C TYR A 660 7.62 20.68 9.63
N ALA A 661 7.41 19.46 9.14
CA ALA A 661 8.00 18.23 9.70
C ALA A 661 9.55 18.20 9.65
N GLU A 662 10.18 18.88 8.70
CA GLU A 662 11.65 19.03 8.60
C GLU A 662 12.23 20.11 9.55
N MET A 663 11.41 20.98 10.14
CA MET A 663 11.93 22.11 10.93
C MET A 663 12.54 21.67 12.27
N PRO A 664 13.71 22.21 12.67
CA PRO A 664 14.33 21.88 13.95
C PRO A 664 13.53 22.46 15.12
N ALA A 665 13.13 21.60 16.06
CA ALA A 665 12.41 22.01 17.26
C ALA A 665 13.23 23.02 18.11
N PRO A 666 12.59 24.04 18.70
CA PRO A 666 13.27 25.05 19.49
C PRO A 666 13.93 24.44 20.74
N GLN A 667 15.21 24.75 20.96
CA GLN A 667 15.98 24.19 22.07
C GLN A 667 15.55 24.77 23.42
N ILE A 668 14.86 23.98 24.23
CA ILE A 668 14.56 24.33 25.62
C ILE A 668 15.87 24.22 26.45
N PRO A 669 16.32 25.28 27.15
CA PRO A 669 17.51 25.20 28.00
C PRO A 669 17.25 24.28 29.21
N HIS A 670 18.10 23.27 29.39
CA HIS A 670 17.96 22.30 30.48
C HIS A 670 18.03 22.95 31.87
N GLN A 671 16.89 23.05 32.57
CA GLN A 671 16.87 23.36 33.99
C GLN A 671 17.56 22.25 34.78
N THR A 672 18.65 22.60 35.48
CA THR A 672 19.47 21.64 36.24
C THR A 672 18.82 21.35 37.59
N LEU A 673 17.90 20.38 37.62
CA LEU A 673 17.26 19.91 38.86
C LEU A 673 18.27 19.16 39.76
N THR A 674 18.78 19.87 40.78
CA THR A 674 19.66 19.32 41.80
C THR A 674 18.91 18.36 42.73
N LEU A 675 19.07 17.06 42.51
CA LEU A 675 18.46 16.01 43.34
C LEU A 675 19.17 15.86 44.70
N GLU A 676 18.51 16.31 45.78
CA GLU A 676 18.94 16.03 47.15
C GLU A 676 18.95 14.53 47.47
N LYS A 677 20.08 14.03 47.97
CA LYS A 677 20.22 12.63 48.39
C LYS A 677 19.76 12.41 49.84
N ARG A 678 18.44 12.27 50.05
CA ARG A 678 17.93 11.65 51.30
C ARG A 678 18.21 10.14 51.30
N GLY A 679 19.32 9.75 51.93
CA GLY A 679 19.77 8.36 51.95
C GLY A 679 18.97 7.44 52.87
N ARG A 680 18.85 6.16 52.49
CA ARG A 680 18.56 5.05 53.42
C ARG A 680 19.61 3.95 53.27
N ARG A 681 20.30 3.65 54.38
CA ARG A 681 21.25 2.52 54.47
C ARG A 681 20.52 1.19 54.25
N ARG A 682 21.13 0.29 53.47
CA ARG A 682 21.15 -1.15 53.77
C ARG A 682 22.50 -1.72 53.35
N GLU A 683 23.22 -2.27 54.33
CA GLU A 683 24.53 -2.88 54.11
C GLU A 683 24.38 -4.30 53.57
N ARG A 684 25.33 -4.75 52.73
CA ARG A 684 25.86 -6.14 52.77
C ARG A 684 27.18 -6.28 51.98
N ARG A 685 28.27 -6.25 52.75
CA ARG A 685 29.60 -6.89 52.56
C ARG A 685 30.26 -6.84 51.16
N HIS A 686 31.41 -6.16 51.12
CA HIS A 686 32.42 -6.22 50.06
C HIS A 686 33.47 -7.32 50.34
N THR A 687 33.95 -7.99 49.29
CA THR A 687 35.37 -8.32 49.02
C THR A 687 35.51 -8.81 47.55
N PRO A 688 36.69 -8.74 46.89
CA PRO A 688 36.73 -8.22 45.51
C PRO A 688 37.51 -9.05 44.47
N THR A 689 37.33 -8.69 43.18
CA THR A 689 38.32 -9.05 42.13
C THR A 689 38.53 -7.94 41.08
N ARG A 690 39.73 -7.32 41.17
CA ARG A 690 40.54 -6.62 40.14
C ARG A 690 39.88 -5.78 39.03
N ARG A 691 40.13 -4.46 39.10
CA ARG A 691 40.14 -3.49 37.97
C ARG A 691 41.27 -3.80 36.97
N ARG A 692 41.06 -3.39 35.71
CA ARG A 692 42.01 -2.60 34.86
C ARG A 692 41.18 -1.94 33.73
N GLN A 693 40.80 -0.67 33.89
CA GLN A 693 41.43 0.50 33.23
C GLN A 693 41.52 0.40 31.69
N ARG A 694 40.67 1.20 31.01
CA ARG A 694 40.89 1.64 29.62
C ARG A 694 42.07 2.63 29.57
N ARG A 695 42.74 2.72 28.42
CA ARG A 695 43.43 3.94 27.95
C ARG A 695 42.82 4.36 26.60
N GLN A 696 42.80 5.66 26.34
CA GLN A 696 42.48 6.24 25.03
C GLN A 696 43.75 6.29 24.17
N PHE A 697 43.60 6.34 22.85
CA PHE A 697 44.49 7.07 21.93
C PHE A 697 43.72 7.44 20.65
N HIS A 698 44.16 8.49 19.96
CA HIS A 698 43.54 9.05 18.74
C HIS A 698 44.09 8.40 17.45
N PRO A 699 43.38 8.53 16.31
CA PRO A 699 43.83 8.01 15.01
C PRO A 699 44.75 8.99 14.26
N PRO A 700 45.61 8.49 13.35
CA PRO A 700 46.26 9.28 12.31
C PRO A 700 45.51 9.20 10.97
N THR A 701 45.65 10.25 10.15
CA THR A 701 45.26 10.33 8.73
C THR A 701 46.48 10.12 7.81
N LEU A 702 46.30 10.35 6.48
CA LEU A 702 47.22 10.36 5.31
C LEU A 702 46.75 9.31 4.28
N SER A 703 46.17 9.64 3.11
CA SER A 703 46.58 10.50 1.97
C SER A 703 47.50 9.81 0.96
N SER A 704 47.10 9.78 -0.31
CA SER A 704 47.82 9.17 -1.44
C SER A 704 48.51 10.19 -2.36
N PRO A 705 49.65 9.82 -2.97
CA PRO A 705 50.18 10.43 -4.20
C PRO A 705 50.26 9.40 -5.35
N SER A 706 50.94 9.74 -6.46
CA SER A 706 50.62 9.23 -7.81
C SER A 706 51.81 9.12 -8.81
N LEU A 707 51.50 8.64 -10.04
CA LEU A 707 52.14 8.90 -11.35
C LEU A 707 53.30 8.02 -11.94
N VAL A 708 53.11 7.64 -13.23
CA VAL A 708 54.05 7.61 -14.39
C VAL A 708 54.85 6.34 -14.84
N GLN A 709 54.27 5.64 -15.83
CA GLN A 709 54.73 5.28 -17.22
C GLN A 709 56.06 4.54 -17.60
N VAL A 710 56.05 4.08 -18.87
CA VAL A 710 57.16 3.65 -19.79
C VAL A 710 57.61 2.18 -19.58
N VAL A 711 57.69 1.28 -20.59
CA VAL A 711 58.39 1.28 -21.91
C VAL A 711 57.59 0.57 -23.04
N GLN A 712 57.80 0.97 -24.30
CA GLN A 712 57.26 0.34 -25.53
C GLN A 712 58.21 -0.69 -26.17
N ARG A 713 57.70 -1.69 -26.91
CA ARG A 713 58.37 -2.30 -28.10
C ARG A 713 57.36 -2.76 -29.18
N ARG A 714 57.81 -2.73 -30.45
CA ARG A 714 57.24 -3.20 -31.74
C ARG A 714 58.45 -3.51 -32.67
N PRO A 715 58.32 -4.04 -33.92
CA PRO A 715 57.15 -4.46 -34.70
C PRO A 715 57.12 -6.01 -34.88
N ASN A 716 56.88 -6.75 -35.98
CA ASN A 716 56.69 -6.56 -37.44
C ASN A 716 55.78 -7.72 -38.01
N PRO A 717 55.59 -7.96 -39.34
CA PRO A 717 54.34 -8.58 -39.87
C PRO A 717 54.50 -9.92 -40.64
N HIS A 718 53.40 -10.46 -41.18
CA HIS A 718 53.26 -10.96 -42.57
C HIS A 718 51.79 -11.30 -42.95
N ASN A 719 51.46 -11.11 -44.25
CA ASN A 719 50.59 -11.86 -45.20
C ASN A 719 49.27 -12.57 -44.74
N GLU A 720 48.20 -12.67 -45.53
CA GLU A 720 47.86 -12.14 -46.88
C GLU A 720 46.32 -12.19 -47.16
N ASN A 721 45.91 -11.49 -48.22
CA ASN A 721 44.71 -11.59 -49.10
C ASN A 721 43.75 -12.81 -48.90
N MET A 722 42.43 -12.75 -49.16
CA MET A 722 41.79 -12.30 -50.42
C MET A 722 40.24 -12.42 -50.34
N SER A 723 39.51 -11.51 -51.03
CA SER A 723 38.19 -11.65 -51.73
C SER A 723 36.97 -12.39 -51.11
N ASP A 724 35.72 -12.13 -51.52
CA ASP A 724 35.02 -10.96 -52.11
C ASP A 724 33.53 -11.34 -52.27
N SER A 725 32.61 -10.45 -51.90
CA SER A 725 31.19 -10.34 -52.31
C SER A 725 30.41 -9.55 -51.25
N GLY A 726 30.13 -8.27 -51.49
CA GLY A 726 29.37 -7.44 -50.57
C GLY A 726 27.87 -7.42 -50.86
N GLU A 727 27.05 -7.60 -49.82
CA GLU A 727 25.72 -7.01 -49.75
C GLU A 727 25.73 -5.97 -48.61
N VAL A 728 25.09 -4.82 -48.83
CA VAL A 728 25.13 -3.67 -47.91
C VAL A 728 23.76 -3.49 -47.27
N GLU A 729 23.68 -3.80 -45.98
CA GLU A 729 22.57 -3.37 -45.11
C GLU A 729 23.07 -2.50 -43.95
N VAL A 730 22.16 -1.73 -43.36
CA VAL A 730 22.47 -0.47 -42.67
C VAL A 730 22.98 -0.67 -41.24
N GLU A 731 23.95 0.16 -40.83
CA GLU A 731 24.54 0.13 -39.49
C GLU A 731 23.51 0.37 -38.36
N SER A 732 23.72 -0.33 -37.24
CA SER A 732 23.10 -0.01 -35.95
C SER A 732 24.16 -0.14 -34.84
N PRO A 733 24.80 0.97 -34.41
CA PRO A 733 26.05 0.91 -33.66
C PRO A 733 25.84 0.74 -32.14
N MET A 734 25.69 -0.50 -31.66
CA MET A 734 26.04 -0.87 -30.27
C MET A 734 26.65 -2.28 -30.21
N GLY A 735 27.96 -2.36 -30.41
CA GLY A 735 28.71 -3.61 -30.35
C GLY A 735 28.93 -4.11 -28.92
N TYR A 736 28.19 -5.12 -28.50
CA TYR A 736 28.64 -6.02 -27.44
C TYR A 736 29.80 -6.88 -27.96
N GLN A 737 30.85 -7.07 -27.17
CA GLN A 737 31.99 -7.91 -27.57
C GLN A 737 31.55 -9.37 -27.71
N VAL A 738 31.69 -9.92 -28.92
CA VAL A 738 31.52 -11.35 -29.18
C VAL A 738 32.61 -12.11 -28.43
N LEU A 739 32.20 -13.03 -27.55
CA LEU A 739 33.11 -13.83 -26.74
C LEU A 739 33.98 -14.76 -27.61
N PRO A 740 35.22 -15.10 -27.19
CA PRO A 740 36.10 -15.99 -27.94
C PRO A 740 35.45 -17.34 -28.27
N LYS A 741 35.79 -17.93 -29.43
CA LYS A 741 35.19 -19.19 -29.92
C LYS A 741 35.35 -20.37 -28.95
N GLU A 742 36.39 -20.37 -28.11
CA GLU A 742 36.60 -21.34 -27.03
C GLU A 742 35.49 -21.26 -25.96
N VAL A 743 35.08 -20.04 -25.57
CA VAL A 743 33.97 -19.83 -24.63
C VAL A 743 32.64 -20.26 -25.25
N ALA A 744 32.47 -20.07 -26.56
CA ALA A 744 31.27 -20.51 -27.28
C ALA A 744 31.12 -22.04 -27.29
N ALA A 745 32.23 -22.80 -27.26
CA ALA A 745 32.21 -24.26 -27.18
C ALA A 745 31.77 -24.78 -25.79
N GLU A 746 32.01 -24.04 -24.70
CA GLU A 746 31.63 -24.46 -23.34
C GLU A 746 30.13 -24.31 -23.01
N ILE A 747 29.37 -23.57 -23.84
CA ILE A 747 27.97 -23.19 -23.58
C ILE A 747 27.02 -24.39 -23.32
N GLY A 748 27.40 -25.60 -23.72
CA GLY A 748 26.63 -26.82 -23.49
C GLY A 748 26.61 -27.38 -22.05
N SER A 749 27.56 -27.02 -21.18
CA SER A 749 27.73 -27.66 -19.86
C SER A 749 27.39 -26.73 -18.67
N VAL A 750 26.48 -27.16 -17.80
CA VAL A 750 26.01 -26.36 -16.64
C VAL A 750 26.98 -26.50 -15.47
N LYS A 751 27.99 -25.61 -15.40
CA LYS A 751 29.00 -25.60 -14.32
C LYS A 751 28.51 -24.87 -13.06
N LEU A 752 28.79 -25.43 -11.88
CA LEU A 752 28.47 -24.80 -10.59
C LEU A 752 29.36 -23.57 -10.36
N PHE A 753 28.74 -22.45 -10.00
CA PHE A 753 29.36 -21.12 -9.87
C PHE A 753 30.13 -20.68 -11.12
N ASN A 754 29.78 -21.22 -12.29
CA ASN A 754 30.51 -21.08 -13.56
C ASN A 754 32.01 -21.48 -13.47
N LYS A 755 32.37 -22.34 -12.52
CA LYS A 755 33.76 -22.80 -12.29
C LYS A 755 33.90 -24.32 -12.25
N TRP A 756 33.00 -25.02 -11.56
CA TRP A 756 33.15 -26.45 -11.26
C TRP A 756 32.24 -27.29 -12.15
N SER A 757 32.79 -28.21 -12.94
CA SER A 757 31.95 -29.15 -13.70
C SER A 757 31.30 -30.21 -12.81
N TYR A 758 30.18 -30.74 -13.29
CA TYR A 758 29.48 -31.91 -12.74
C TYR A 758 29.86 -33.22 -13.45
N GLU A 759 30.66 -33.15 -14.51
CA GLU A 759 31.27 -34.31 -15.16
C GLU A 759 32.26 -35.02 -14.20
N ASP A 760 32.44 -36.33 -14.40
CA ASP A 760 33.38 -37.21 -13.67
C ASP A 760 33.25 -37.26 -12.13
N ILE A 761 32.07 -36.95 -11.59
CA ILE A 761 31.76 -37.05 -10.15
C ILE A 761 31.15 -38.42 -9.80
N GLU A 762 31.83 -39.17 -8.92
CA GLU A 762 31.42 -40.52 -8.51
C GLU A 762 30.88 -40.60 -7.08
N VAL A 763 29.86 -41.45 -6.86
CA VAL A 763 29.32 -41.79 -5.54
C VAL A 763 29.66 -43.24 -5.20
N ARG A 764 30.67 -43.44 -4.34
CA ARG A 764 31.22 -44.77 -4.02
C ARG A 764 30.29 -45.69 -3.21
N ASP A 765 29.31 -45.14 -2.50
CA ASP A 765 28.31 -45.94 -1.75
C ASP A 765 27.01 -46.03 -2.56
N MET A 766 26.80 -47.19 -3.21
CA MET A 766 25.62 -47.50 -4.04
C MET A 766 24.28 -47.25 -3.31
N SER A 767 24.23 -47.36 -1.98
CA SER A 767 23.01 -47.11 -1.21
C SER A 767 22.67 -45.61 -1.07
N LEU A 768 23.60 -44.72 -1.43
CA LEU A 768 23.45 -43.27 -1.32
C LEU A 768 23.23 -42.58 -2.68
N THR A 769 23.45 -43.26 -3.81
CA THR A 769 23.35 -42.70 -5.17
C THR A 769 22.02 -41.99 -5.44
N ASP A 770 20.88 -42.59 -5.08
CA ASP A 770 19.54 -41.99 -5.24
C ASP A 770 19.27 -40.80 -4.30
N TYR A 771 20.11 -40.60 -3.29
CA TYR A 771 19.96 -39.59 -2.24
C TYR A 771 21.06 -38.51 -2.26
N ILE A 772 22.02 -38.62 -3.18
CA ILE A 772 23.08 -37.63 -3.46
C ILE A 772 22.85 -37.14 -4.90
N GLN A 773 21.89 -36.24 -5.09
CA GLN A 773 21.55 -35.76 -6.43
C GLN A 773 22.67 -34.89 -7.01
N ILE A 774 23.28 -35.40 -8.07
CA ILE A 774 24.31 -34.77 -8.90
C ILE A 774 23.80 -34.60 -10.34
N ARG A 775 22.92 -35.49 -10.84
CA ARG A 775 22.37 -35.52 -12.21
C ARG A 775 21.41 -34.35 -12.55
N GLN A 776 21.31 -33.36 -11.69
CA GLN A 776 20.57 -32.11 -11.91
C GLN A 776 21.51 -30.95 -11.59
N PRO A 777 22.39 -30.57 -12.54
CA PRO A 777 23.38 -29.52 -12.34
C PRO A 777 22.70 -28.16 -12.16
N VAL A 778 23.32 -27.28 -11.37
CA VAL A 778 22.80 -25.94 -11.10
C VAL A 778 23.91 -24.91 -11.06
N TYR A 779 23.72 -23.79 -11.77
CA TYR A 779 24.67 -22.66 -11.78
C TYR A 779 24.92 -22.10 -10.37
N ILE A 780 23.90 -22.10 -9.50
CA ILE A 780 23.97 -21.61 -8.12
C ILE A 780 23.22 -22.61 -7.23
N SER A 781 23.67 -22.80 -5.99
CA SER A 781 23.07 -23.75 -5.02
C SER A 781 21.70 -23.29 -4.45
N HIS A 782 20.76 -22.90 -5.30
CA HIS A 782 19.44 -22.35 -4.95
C HIS A 782 18.36 -22.72 -6.00
N SER A 783 17.38 -23.54 -5.63
CA SER A 783 16.28 -23.98 -6.51
C SER A 783 14.91 -23.32 -6.21
N ALA A 784 14.92 -22.14 -5.59
CA ALA A 784 13.70 -21.40 -5.20
C ALA A 784 12.66 -22.24 -4.41
N GLY A 785 13.12 -23.24 -3.64
CA GLY A 785 12.25 -24.09 -2.84
C GLY A 785 11.46 -25.16 -3.60
N ARG A 786 11.71 -25.36 -4.91
CA ARG A 786 11.00 -26.31 -5.81
C ARG A 786 10.82 -27.72 -5.22
N TYR A 787 11.82 -28.21 -4.48
CA TYR A 787 11.81 -29.56 -3.87
C TYR A 787 11.14 -29.65 -2.49
N ALA A 788 10.77 -28.52 -1.86
CA ALA A 788 10.13 -28.49 -0.54
C ALA A 788 8.60 -28.69 -0.60
N VAL A 789 7.98 -28.42 -1.76
CA VAL A 789 6.51 -28.39 -1.92
C VAL A 789 5.85 -29.77 -1.87
N LYS A 790 6.56 -30.85 -2.27
CA LYS A 790 6.02 -32.22 -2.26
C LYS A 790 6.84 -33.12 -1.33
N ARG A 791 6.16 -33.99 -0.58
CA ARG A 791 6.78 -34.97 0.34
C ARG A 791 7.84 -35.81 -0.39
N PHE A 792 8.91 -36.17 0.32
CA PHE A 792 10.08 -36.93 -0.17
C PHE A 792 10.93 -36.30 -1.29
N ARG A 793 10.48 -35.29 -2.05
CA ARG A 793 11.29 -34.61 -3.08
C ARG A 793 12.60 -33.97 -2.57
N LYS A 794 12.79 -33.84 -1.25
CA LYS A 794 14.08 -33.48 -0.63
C LYS A 794 15.25 -34.38 -1.10
N ALA A 795 15.00 -35.64 -1.46
CA ALA A 795 16.03 -36.52 -2.04
C ALA A 795 16.58 -35.98 -3.38
N GLN A 796 15.71 -35.44 -4.22
CA GLN A 796 16.01 -34.91 -5.55
C GLN A 796 16.60 -33.48 -5.54
N CYS A 797 16.74 -32.85 -4.37
CA CYS A 797 17.35 -31.52 -4.24
C CYS A 797 18.88 -31.65 -4.36
N PRO A 798 19.56 -30.84 -5.22
CA PRO A 798 21.01 -30.93 -5.43
C PRO A 798 21.81 -30.94 -4.13
N ILE A 799 22.82 -31.80 -4.04
CA ILE A 799 23.51 -32.09 -2.78
C ILE A 799 24.17 -30.83 -2.16
N ILE A 800 24.76 -29.96 -2.99
CA ILE A 800 25.36 -28.70 -2.54
C ILE A 800 24.31 -27.69 -2.06
N GLU A 801 23.11 -27.65 -2.65
CA GLU A 801 22.01 -26.84 -2.10
C GLU A 801 21.58 -27.34 -0.71
N ARG A 802 21.57 -28.67 -0.48
CA ARG A 802 21.24 -29.24 0.82
C ARG A 802 22.28 -28.86 1.89
N LEU A 803 23.57 -28.82 1.52
CA LEU A 803 24.64 -28.28 2.36
C LEU A 803 24.42 -26.80 2.67
N THR A 804 24.22 -25.96 1.64
CA THR A 804 23.92 -24.52 1.78
C THR A 804 22.69 -24.25 2.64
N ASN A 805 21.65 -25.09 2.54
CA ASN A 805 20.45 -24.98 3.37
C ASN A 805 20.71 -25.37 4.83
N SER A 806 21.56 -26.36 5.10
CA SER A 806 21.95 -26.72 6.47
C SER A 806 22.83 -25.65 7.13
N LEU A 807 23.67 -24.94 6.36
CA LEU A 807 24.41 -23.76 6.82
C LEU A 807 23.52 -22.58 7.26
N MET A 808 22.22 -22.57 6.95
CA MET A 808 21.24 -21.65 7.54
C MET A 808 20.58 -22.19 8.82
N MET A 809 20.45 -23.51 8.99
CA MET A 809 19.76 -24.14 10.13
C MET A 809 20.49 -23.86 11.46
N ASN A 810 19.89 -23.08 12.34
CA ASN A 810 20.40 -22.69 13.67
C ASN A 810 21.70 -21.86 13.63
N GLY A 811 21.57 -20.54 13.50
CA GLY A 811 22.71 -19.61 13.61
C GLY A 811 22.36 -18.17 13.28
N ARG A 812 23.39 -17.30 13.20
CA ARG A 812 23.25 -15.90 12.71
C ARG A 812 22.87 -15.81 11.22
N ASN A 813 23.04 -16.92 10.49
CA ASN A 813 22.82 -17.01 9.04
C ASN A 813 21.44 -17.58 8.70
N ASN A 814 20.55 -17.78 9.69
CA ASN A 814 19.20 -18.26 9.43
C ASN A 814 18.44 -17.29 8.53
N GLY A 815 17.73 -17.81 7.51
CA GLY A 815 17.10 -17.03 6.44
C GLY A 815 18.04 -16.36 5.43
N LYS A 816 19.34 -16.21 5.73
CA LYS A 816 20.30 -15.47 4.88
C LYS A 816 20.88 -16.34 3.75
N LYS A 817 20.03 -16.80 2.82
CA LYS A 817 20.41 -17.71 1.73
C LYS A 817 21.58 -17.19 0.88
N LEU A 818 21.55 -15.93 0.45
CA LEU A 818 22.64 -15.33 -0.35
C LEU A 818 23.99 -15.34 0.39
N MET A 819 23.98 -15.09 1.71
CA MET A 819 25.20 -15.16 2.54
C MET A 819 25.71 -16.60 2.66
N ALA A 820 24.81 -17.58 2.83
CA ALA A 820 25.19 -19.00 2.86
C ALA A 820 25.75 -19.48 1.50
N VAL A 821 25.19 -19.01 0.39
CA VAL A 821 25.69 -19.30 -0.97
C VAL A 821 27.11 -18.75 -1.15
N ARG A 822 27.36 -17.48 -0.77
CA ARG A 822 28.72 -16.88 -0.82
C ARG A 822 29.74 -17.63 0.05
N ILE A 823 29.33 -18.07 1.25
CA ILE A 823 30.19 -18.90 2.11
C ILE A 823 30.59 -20.21 1.40
N VAL A 824 29.64 -20.91 0.76
CA VAL A 824 29.93 -22.16 0.04
C VAL A 824 30.80 -21.93 -1.20
N ALA A 825 30.58 -20.83 -1.94
CA ALA A 825 31.44 -20.47 -3.08
C ALA A 825 32.92 -20.30 -2.65
N HIS A 826 33.17 -19.47 -1.63
CA HIS A 826 34.54 -19.29 -1.10
C HIS A 826 35.11 -20.56 -0.45
N THR A 827 34.27 -21.37 0.19
CA THR A 827 34.69 -22.68 0.71
C THR A 827 35.22 -23.57 -0.42
N PHE A 828 34.57 -23.56 -1.58
CA PHE A 828 34.95 -24.40 -2.73
C PHE A 828 36.21 -23.89 -3.43
N GLU A 829 36.40 -22.57 -3.48
CA GLU A 829 37.65 -21.93 -3.90
C GLU A 829 38.82 -22.36 -2.99
N ILE A 830 38.64 -22.32 -1.66
CA ILE A 830 39.64 -22.76 -0.69
C ILE A 830 39.94 -24.26 -0.82
N ILE A 831 38.92 -25.12 -0.96
CA ILE A 831 39.12 -26.58 -1.11
C ILE A 831 39.96 -26.88 -2.35
N HIS A 832 39.67 -26.24 -3.49
CA HIS A 832 40.44 -26.44 -4.71
C HIS A 832 41.90 -26.02 -4.52
N ILE A 833 42.15 -24.81 -3.99
CA ILE A 833 43.50 -24.30 -3.70
C ILE A 833 44.28 -25.18 -2.70
N MET A 834 43.59 -25.93 -1.83
CA MET A 834 44.22 -26.80 -0.82
C MET A 834 44.35 -28.28 -1.24
N THR A 835 43.76 -28.71 -2.35
CA THR A 835 43.70 -30.15 -2.73
C THR A 835 43.85 -30.44 -4.22
N ASP A 836 43.85 -29.42 -5.09
CA ASP A 836 43.88 -29.50 -6.55
C ASP A 836 42.78 -30.38 -7.19
N GLN A 837 41.74 -30.71 -6.42
CA GLN A 837 40.62 -31.57 -6.83
C GLN A 837 39.34 -30.76 -7.08
N ASN A 838 38.35 -31.36 -7.76
CA ASN A 838 37.02 -30.79 -7.90
C ASN A 838 36.34 -30.74 -6.50
N PRO A 839 35.99 -29.55 -5.97
CA PRO A 839 35.45 -29.43 -4.61
C PRO A 839 34.06 -30.08 -4.44
N ILE A 840 33.33 -30.34 -5.53
CA ILE A 840 32.07 -31.10 -5.46
C ILE A 840 32.35 -32.57 -5.09
N GLN A 841 33.39 -33.21 -5.66
CA GLN A 841 33.78 -34.58 -5.31
C GLN A 841 34.19 -34.68 -3.84
N VAL A 842 35.03 -33.74 -3.36
CA VAL A 842 35.43 -33.66 -1.95
C VAL A 842 34.21 -33.53 -1.02
N ALA A 843 33.22 -32.73 -1.41
CA ALA A 843 31.97 -32.59 -0.65
C ALA A 843 31.09 -33.86 -0.70
N VAL A 844 31.10 -34.63 -1.79
CA VAL A 844 30.41 -35.91 -1.92
C VAL A 844 31.06 -36.96 -1.01
N ASP A 845 32.37 -37.17 -1.11
CA ASP A 845 33.10 -38.15 -0.29
C ASP A 845 32.99 -37.84 1.21
N ALA A 846 33.06 -36.56 1.61
CA ALA A 846 32.81 -36.13 2.98
C ALA A 846 31.41 -36.53 3.49
N ILE A 847 30.37 -36.38 2.66
CA ILE A 847 28.99 -36.73 3.02
C ILE A 847 28.80 -38.26 3.08
N VAL A 848 29.45 -39.02 2.20
CA VAL A 848 29.44 -40.50 2.22
C VAL A 848 30.10 -41.01 3.50
N ASN A 849 31.28 -40.49 3.84
CA ASN A 849 32.06 -40.92 5.02
C ASN A 849 31.35 -40.61 6.34
N CYS A 850 30.74 -39.43 6.48
CA CYS A 850 30.10 -38.96 7.71
C CYS A 850 28.68 -39.50 7.97
N GLY A 851 28.11 -40.32 7.07
CA GLY A 851 26.77 -40.89 7.25
C GLY A 851 26.79 -42.16 8.12
N PRO A 852 26.27 -42.13 9.38
CA PRO A 852 26.24 -43.32 10.24
C PRO A 852 25.38 -44.42 9.65
N ARG A 853 25.83 -45.68 9.71
CA ARG A 853 25.09 -46.85 9.21
C ARG A 853 24.10 -47.38 10.24
N GLU A 854 24.44 -47.31 11.53
CA GLU A 854 23.62 -47.75 12.67
C GLU A 854 23.41 -46.61 13.68
N ASP A 855 22.26 -46.62 14.35
CA ASP A 855 21.89 -45.69 15.43
C ASP A 855 21.13 -46.48 16.52
N SER A 856 20.93 -45.89 17.70
CA SER A 856 20.25 -46.55 18.82
C SER A 856 18.84 -46.00 19.02
N THR A 857 17.81 -46.84 18.82
CA THR A 857 16.41 -46.46 19.02
C THR A 857 15.92 -46.88 20.41
N ARG A 858 15.11 -46.02 21.02
CA ARG A 858 14.49 -46.23 22.34
C ARG A 858 13.23 -47.08 22.19
N ILE A 859 13.20 -48.29 22.77
CA ILE A 859 12.11 -49.27 22.64
C ILE A 859 11.52 -49.58 24.02
N GLY A 860 10.21 -49.45 24.16
CA GLY A 860 9.43 -49.63 25.39
C GLY A 860 8.56 -48.41 25.71
N SER A 861 7.65 -48.56 26.68
CA SER A 861 6.77 -47.47 27.15
C SER A 861 7.10 -47.08 28.59
N ALA A 862 6.90 -45.79 28.91
CA ALA A 862 7.11 -45.19 30.23
C ALA A 862 8.47 -45.54 30.90
N GLY A 863 8.46 -46.47 31.87
CA GLY A 863 9.61 -46.81 32.72
C GLY A 863 10.46 -47.99 32.24
N THR A 864 9.85 -49.01 31.62
CA THR A 864 10.56 -50.21 31.12
C THR A 864 11.03 -50.00 29.69
N VAL A 865 12.13 -49.24 29.54
CA VAL A 865 12.57 -48.76 28.23
C VAL A 865 14.06 -48.96 28.00
N ARG A 866 14.39 -49.85 27.03
CA ARG A 866 15.75 -50.15 26.59
C ARG A 866 16.12 -49.35 25.34
N ARG A 867 17.41 -49.33 25.01
CA ARG A 867 17.87 -49.00 23.65
C ARG A 867 18.12 -50.30 22.89
N GLN A 868 17.99 -50.25 21.57
CA GLN A 868 18.34 -51.33 20.66
C GLN A 868 18.97 -50.72 19.40
N ALA A 869 19.99 -51.36 18.84
CA ALA A 869 20.60 -51.00 17.57
C ALA A 869 19.57 -51.12 16.43
N VAL A 870 19.56 -50.15 15.52
CA VAL A 870 18.76 -50.18 14.29
C VAL A 870 19.52 -49.54 13.12
N ASP A 871 19.25 -50.00 11.91
CA ASP A 871 19.85 -49.46 10.69
C ASP A 871 19.32 -48.05 10.37
N VAL A 872 20.19 -47.21 9.82
CA VAL A 872 19.87 -45.83 9.43
C VAL A 872 19.52 -45.78 7.95
N SER A 873 18.28 -45.41 7.64
CA SER A 873 17.85 -45.30 6.24
C SER A 873 18.70 -44.29 5.45
N PRO A 874 19.06 -44.55 4.17
CA PRO A 874 19.97 -43.69 3.40
C PRO A 874 19.63 -42.19 3.40
N LEU A 875 18.36 -41.83 3.29
CA LEU A 875 17.92 -40.43 3.40
C LEU A 875 18.24 -39.81 4.77
N ARG A 876 18.17 -40.59 5.87
CA ARG A 876 18.59 -40.17 7.21
C ARG A 876 20.12 -40.07 7.30
N ARG A 877 20.87 -41.03 6.75
CA ARG A 877 22.36 -41.01 6.69
C ARG A 877 22.87 -39.69 6.11
N VAL A 878 22.44 -39.33 4.90
CA VAL A 878 22.86 -38.09 4.21
C VAL A 878 22.41 -36.83 4.96
N ASN A 879 21.22 -36.84 5.58
CA ASN A 879 20.73 -35.68 6.35
C ASN A 879 21.48 -35.50 7.68
N GLN A 880 21.89 -36.59 8.35
CA GLN A 880 22.72 -36.53 9.56
C GLN A 880 24.14 -36.08 9.23
N ALA A 881 24.76 -36.61 8.17
CA ALA A 881 26.10 -36.21 7.72
C ALA A 881 26.19 -34.69 7.46
N ILE A 882 25.29 -34.14 6.64
CA ILE A 882 25.24 -32.71 6.32
C ILE A 882 24.99 -31.86 7.58
N ALA A 883 24.14 -32.31 8.50
CA ALA A 883 23.89 -31.60 9.75
C ALA A 883 25.13 -31.57 10.65
N LEU A 884 25.85 -32.69 10.79
CA LEU A 884 27.06 -32.78 11.60
C LEU A 884 28.20 -31.93 11.04
N LEU A 885 28.45 -31.97 9.72
CA LEU A 885 29.45 -31.14 9.04
C LEU A 885 29.19 -29.63 9.26
N THR A 886 27.93 -29.20 9.15
CA THR A 886 27.53 -27.79 9.34
C THR A 886 27.35 -27.37 10.80
N ILE A 887 27.42 -28.31 11.76
CA ILE A 887 27.60 -28.03 13.18
C ILE A 887 29.10 -27.85 13.47
N GLY A 888 29.93 -28.81 13.08
CA GLY A 888 31.39 -28.77 13.27
C GLY A 888 32.03 -27.48 12.78
N ALA A 889 31.77 -27.11 11.52
CA ALA A 889 32.30 -25.88 10.92
C ALA A 889 31.86 -24.59 11.66
N ARG A 890 30.69 -24.59 12.32
CA ARG A 890 30.23 -23.44 13.12
C ARG A 890 30.82 -23.41 14.52
N GLU A 891 31.01 -24.57 15.15
CA GLU A 891 31.66 -24.68 16.45
C GLU A 891 33.14 -24.28 16.32
N ALA A 892 33.82 -24.75 15.27
CA ALA A 892 35.19 -24.36 14.93
C ALA A 892 35.37 -22.87 14.59
N ALA A 893 34.36 -22.21 14.00
CA ALA A 893 34.38 -20.78 13.70
C ALA A 893 33.96 -19.88 14.90
N PHE A 894 33.44 -20.44 16.00
CA PHE A 894 32.89 -19.62 17.08
C PHE A 894 33.98 -19.03 17.99
N ARG A 895 34.24 -17.72 17.85
CA ARG A 895 35.33 -16.96 18.51
C ARG A 895 36.74 -17.31 17.99
N ASN A 896 36.83 -17.97 16.84
CA ASN A 896 38.09 -18.18 16.12
C ASN A 896 38.43 -16.94 15.27
N VAL A 897 39.68 -16.82 14.83
CA VAL A 897 40.13 -15.82 13.85
C VAL A 897 39.81 -16.27 12.42
N LYS A 898 39.87 -17.58 12.15
CA LYS A 898 39.49 -18.16 10.85
C LYS A 898 38.03 -17.86 10.50
N SER A 899 37.78 -17.58 9.23
CA SER A 899 36.45 -17.41 8.68
C SER A 899 35.66 -18.73 8.67
N ILE A 900 34.33 -18.61 8.55
CA ILE A 900 33.45 -19.78 8.43
C ILE A 900 33.64 -20.55 7.10
N ALA A 901 34.24 -19.94 6.08
CA ALA A 901 34.57 -20.64 4.82
C ALA A 901 35.81 -21.52 5.00
N GLU A 902 36.87 -21.02 5.63
CA GLU A 902 38.07 -21.80 5.98
C GLU A 902 37.73 -22.95 6.93
N CYS A 903 36.96 -22.69 7.99
CA CYS A 903 36.52 -23.74 8.93
C CYS A 903 35.63 -24.81 8.28
N LEU A 904 34.86 -24.46 7.24
CA LEU A 904 34.06 -25.43 6.49
C LEU A 904 34.91 -26.22 5.49
N ALA A 905 35.91 -25.59 4.87
CA ALA A 905 36.87 -26.27 4.00
C ALA A 905 37.69 -27.30 4.78
N GLU A 906 38.21 -26.92 5.96
CA GLU A 906 38.95 -27.82 6.85
C GLU A 906 38.09 -29.00 7.33
N GLU A 907 36.84 -28.78 7.73
CA GLU A 907 35.93 -29.87 8.14
C GLU A 907 35.61 -30.81 6.95
N LEU A 908 35.37 -30.28 5.74
CA LEU A 908 35.09 -31.08 4.55
C LEU A 908 36.31 -31.88 4.08
N ILE A 909 37.51 -31.29 4.05
CA ILE A 909 38.75 -32.00 3.64
C ILE A 909 39.09 -33.11 4.64
N ASN A 910 38.95 -32.87 5.94
CA ASN A 910 39.19 -33.90 6.96
C ASN A 910 38.14 -35.02 6.90
N ALA A 911 36.86 -34.68 6.63
CA ALA A 911 35.80 -35.65 6.44
C ALA A 911 35.98 -36.52 5.17
N ALA A 912 36.37 -35.94 4.04
CA ALA A 912 36.67 -36.66 2.81
C ALA A 912 37.84 -37.65 3.00
N LYS A 913 38.84 -37.27 3.80
CA LYS A 913 40.00 -38.13 4.16
C LYS A 913 39.72 -39.17 5.25
N GLY A 914 38.49 -39.25 5.79
CA GLY A 914 38.16 -40.20 6.85
C GLY A 914 38.78 -39.89 8.23
N SER A 915 39.26 -38.66 8.45
CA SER A 915 40.03 -38.30 9.64
C SER A 915 39.16 -38.05 10.88
N SER A 916 39.55 -38.63 12.02
CA SER A 916 38.97 -38.38 13.34
C SER A 916 39.15 -36.94 13.86
N ASN A 917 39.90 -36.10 13.14
CA ASN A 917 39.95 -34.65 13.35
C ASN A 917 38.66 -33.94 12.90
N SER A 918 37.88 -34.53 11.98
CA SER A 918 36.54 -34.03 11.63
C SER A 918 35.58 -34.23 12.81
N TYR A 919 34.84 -33.17 13.15
CA TYR A 919 33.77 -33.24 14.14
C TYR A 919 32.68 -34.25 13.72
N ALA A 920 32.33 -34.25 12.43
CA ALA A 920 31.27 -35.09 11.89
C ALA A 920 31.63 -36.58 11.92
N ILE A 921 32.89 -36.94 11.62
CA ILE A 921 33.37 -38.33 11.77
C ILE A 921 33.37 -38.74 13.24
N LYS A 922 33.95 -37.93 14.12
CA LYS A 922 33.98 -38.22 15.56
C LYS A 922 32.57 -38.44 16.16
N LYS A 923 31.56 -37.72 15.66
CA LYS A 923 30.16 -37.89 16.07
C LYS A 923 29.46 -39.09 15.43
N LYS A 924 29.81 -39.46 14.19
CA LYS A 924 29.38 -40.71 13.57
C LYS A 924 29.90 -41.91 14.38
N ASP A 925 31.20 -41.94 14.66
CA ASP A 925 31.84 -43.05 15.37
C ASP A 925 31.30 -43.21 16.80
N GLU A 926 30.95 -42.09 17.45
CA GLU A 926 30.26 -42.09 18.75
C GLU A 926 28.88 -42.74 18.67
N LEU A 927 28.08 -42.45 17.63
CA LEU A 927 26.76 -43.04 17.40
C LEU A 927 26.86 -44.53 17.06
N GLU A 928 27.74 -44.92 16.13
CA GLU A 928 27.92 -46.32 15.73
C GLU A 928 28.47 -47.17 16.89
N ARG A 929 29.37 -46.60 17.73
CA ARG A 929 29.83 -47.26 18.96
C ARG A 929 28.71 -47.44 19.99
N VAL A 930 27.83 -46.46 20.15
CA VAL A 930 26.65 -46.57 21.03
C VAL A 930 25.66 -47.60 20.47
N ALA A 931 25.43 -47.64 19.15
CA ALA A 931 24.60 -48.66 18.52
C ALA A 931 25.19 -50.06 18.74
N LYS A 932 26.49 -50.26 18.48
CA LYS A 932 27.22 -51.52 18.74
C LYS A 932 27.13 -51.99 20.20
N SER A 933 27.07 -51.05 21.16
CA SER A 933 26.88 -51.35 22.59
C SER A 933 25.42 -51.63 23.00
N ASN A 934 24.47 -51.57 22.06
CA ASN A 934 23.06 -51.89 22.24
C ASN A 934 22.56 -52.88 21.17
N ARG A 935 23.47 -53.68 20.61
CA ARG A 935 23.17 -54.94 19.92
C ARG A 935 23.03 -56.04 20.96
#